data_AF-A0A7W1Q9C9-F1
#
_entry.id   AF-A0A7W1Q9C9-F1
#
_cell.length_a   1.000
_cell.length_b   1.000
_cell.length_c   1.000
_cell.angle_alpha   90.00
_cell.angle_beta   90.00
_cell.angle_gamma   90.00
#
_symmetry.space_group_name_H-M   'P 1'
#
loop_
_entity.id
_entity.type
_entity.pdbx_description
1 polymer ?
#
loop_
_entity_poly.entity_id
_entity_poly.type
_entity_poly.pdbx_seq_one_letter_code
_entity_poly.pdbx_strand_id
1 'polypeptide(L)'
;MVRTFLIADVRGYTRFTQEHGDEKAAALASSFAEIVGRVVAEYDGDLIELRGDEALVVFASARQALRAAVEVQRGCRIELPRGVGIGLDAGEAVPLPGGGYRGGALNLAARLCSIAAPGQVLASEGVAHLARKVDGLQYRPRKAERLKGIAERVKVNEVVPDEPLPPVPTPAAPPQRRANRLWLIIGAVAVAALVGGLLAIFLTGSGSADSTIAANAAGLVESNGKVAAQVPISGRPAGVATGAGALWVTDSVNATLLRIDPQKRSVVDRIVVGTNPSGVTVGARSVWVVNSQPGSVSRIDPANDNVVATIPVGNGPSSVAFGAGSVWVLNQVDATISRIAADSGRVTRTIPLGQNPTRLAFGLGYVWVTSEEAGVLLRIDPKTNSVVEATPVGNGPVGVAVGENAVWVANTPDRTISRVEPGSGDVMKINLVDRPAEVTYTGGTVWVANTLDGTLTQIDAGSRQLGRTIRTVDNPAGLAPSGRDVWTIALTSSLAHRGGTLRIAAGTGDAAFDTPDPGAAYRVGSWQLAWIVYDGLVAYRRTGGPSGNTVVPDLATALPVIQDGGRTYVFKLRKGIRYSNGTAVKASDLRHAIERGYREHTGFTGIAEISGSSKCTQKACDLSHGIVADDGSNTITINLDQPDPDFLFKLALPFGSFIPPNSPAISKTKTPLPGTGPYLIKSYVPNRRLLLVRNPYFHEWSAEAQPAGYPDRFEYTFGLEAAAATSAVESGKADFALEDPPPERLHEIATRFSSLAHPFVEPATYFFGLHTKLAPFNDVRVRRALNFAVDREKLLRLWGGMQLWRTTCQVLPPGIAGYRPDCPYTAGASVAGQWNRPDLSQARRLLAAAGARGKTVLVAGASDDPAKEAAARYMTGLLKQLGFKARLRLYPHTIDLYHAAGDPRTRIQVSIDGWRSDLPRASDFFTNLLSCSAYQPKAEVNLNATGFCEPSLDREMRRAQDLAATDAAASARIWSRVDRQVVDAAPLVPFLNAAGLELTSKRVANYQRNPQFGVLIDQLWVR
;
A
#
# COMPACT_ATOMS: atom_id res chain seq x y z
N MET A 1 24.99 -6.58 34.65
CA MET A 1 25.21 -5.21 35.18
C MET A 1 23.94 -4.79 35.92
N VAL A 2 24.05 -4.47 37.21
CA VAL A 2 22.90 -4.12 38.05
C VAL A 2 22.35 -2.76 37.64
N ARG A 3 21.03 -2.67 37.47
CA ARG A 3 20.29 -1.45 37.15
C ARG A 3 19.16 -1.25 38.17
N THR A 4 18.78 0.00 38.42
CA THR A 4 17.63 0.33 39.28
C THR A 4 16.45 0.74 38.41
N PHE A 5 15.33 0.06 38.58
CA PHE A 5 14.08 0.29 37.85
C PHE A 5 13.13 1.11 38.70
N LEU A 6 12.54 2.14 38.12
CA LEU A 6 11.50 2.98 38.72
C LEU A 6 10.25 2.88 37.85
N ILE A 7 9.13 2.52 38.46
CA ILE A 7 7.81 2.58 37.82
C ILE A 7 6.94 3.57 38.58
N ALA A 8 6.35 4.52 37.86
CA ALA A 8 5.43 5.52 38.40
C ALA A 8 4.09 5.44 37.68
N ASP A 9 2.98 5.54 38.42
CA ASP A 9 1.62 5.42 37.90
C ASP A 9 0.68 6.46 38.52
N VAL A 10 -0.14 7.13 37.69
CA VAL A 10 -1.10 8.16 38.14
C VAL A 10 -2.33 7.51 38.77
N ARG A 11 -2.59 7.79 40.05
CA ARG A 11 -3.65 7.08 40.77
C ARG A 11 -5.05 7.54 40.41
N GLY A 12 -5.87 6.55 40.06
CA GLY A 12 -7.27 6.76 39.71
C GLY A 12 -7.46 7.36 38.32
N TYR A 13 -6.46 7.25 37.44
CA TYR A 13 -6.51 7.77 36.07
C TYR A 13 -7.74 7.28 35.29
N THR A 14 -8.06 5.98 35.33
CA THR A 14 -9.28 5.44 34.68
C THR A 14 -10.56 6.10 35.18
N ARG A 15 -10.67 6.37 36.49
CA ARG A 15 -11.83 7.07 37.06
C ARG A 15 -11.84 8.54 36.63
N PHE A 16 -10.67 9.18 36.58
CA PHE A 16 -10.54 10.54 36.08
C PHE A 16 -11.00 10.65 34.62
N THR A 17 -10.63 9.70 33.75
CA THR A 17 -11.11 9.60 32.37
C THR A 17 -12.63 9.47 32.29
N GLN A 18 -13.23 8.61 33.13
CA GLN A 18 -14.69 8.44 33.18
C GLN A 18 -15.41 9.71 33.68
N GLU A 19 -14.83 10.41 34.66
CA GLU A 19 -15.43 11.62 35.26
C GLU A 19 -15.26 12.87 34.37
N HIS A 20 -14.17 12.96 33.59
CA HIS A 20 -13.75 14.20 32.94
C HIS A 20 -13.60 14.10 31.40
N GLY A 21 -13.72 12.90 30.83
CA GLY A 21 -13.59 12.65 29.39
C GLY A 21 -12.14 12.45 28.92
N ASP A 22 -11.99 11.88 27.72
CA ASP A 22 -10.70 11.45 27.16
C ASP A 22 -9.73 12.60 26.89
N GLU A 23 -10.22 13.77 26.47
CA GLU A 23 -9.38 14.96 26.21
C GLU A 23 -8.67 15.45 27.47
N LYS A 24 -9.38 15.50 28.61
CA LYS A 24 -8.79 15.90 29.90
C LYS A 24 -7.85 14.84 30.45
N ALA A 25 -8.15 13.56 30.22
CA ALA A 25 -7.25 12.48 30.59
C ALA A 25 -5.94 12.53 29.77
N ALA A 26 -6.02 12.78 28.46
CA ALA A 26 -4.85 12.94 27.60
C ALA A 26 -3.97 14.14 28.01
N ALA A 27 -4.56 15.25 28.42
CA ALA A 27 -3.83 16.39 28.98
C ALA A 27 -3.12 16.02 30.30
N LEU A 28 -3.81 15.29 31.19
CA LEU A 28 -3.24 14.80 32.45
C LEU A 28 -2.04 13.87 32.23
N ALA A 29 -2.15 12.93 31.29
CA ALA A 29 -1.07 12.03 30.90
C ALA A 29 0.11 12.79 30.27
N SER A 30 -0.16 13.80 29.45
CA SER A 30 0.89 14.66 28.86
C SER A 30 1.66 15.42 29.93
N SER A 31 0.98 16.04 30.90
CA SER A 31 1.63 16.72 32.03
C SER A 31 2.45 15.76 32.89
N PHE A 32 1.94 14.56 33.15
CA PHE A 32 2.70 13.53 33.86
C PHE A 32 3.99 13.14 33.10
N ALA A 33 3.90 12.92 31.78
CA ALA A 33 5.03 12.59 30.93
C ALA A 33 6.09 13.71 30.90
N GLU A 34 5.68 14.98 30.87
CA GLU A 34 6.60 16.13 30.92
C GLU A 34 7.35 16.20 32.25
N ILE A 35 6.65 16.01 33.38
CA ILE A 35 7.27 16.01 34.71
C ILE A 35 8.29 14.88 34.82
N VAL A 36 7.91 13.66 34.42
CA VAL A 36 8.80 12.50 34.45
C VAL A 36 10.00 12.74 33.52
N GLY A 37 9.78 13.17 32.28
CA GLY A 37 10.87 13.41 31.32
C GLY A 37 11.89 14.43 31.81
N ARG A 38 11.43 15.55 32.39
CA ARG A 38 12.28 16.60 32.97
C ARG A 38 13.12 16.07 34.13
N VAL A 39 12.48 15.42 35.11
CA VAL A 39 13.17 14.92 36.31
C VAL A 39 14.13 13.78 35.95
N VAL A 40 13.73 12.87 35.07
CA VAL A 40 14.56 11.73 34.67
C VAL A 40 15.84 12.19 33.98
N ALA A 41 15.77 13.20 33.12
CA ALA A 41 16.94 13.79 32.48
C ALA A 41 17.88 14.48 33.47
N GLU A 42 17.36 15.11 34.53
CA GLU A 42 18.16 15.79 35.56
C GLU A 42 18.98 14.81 36.44
N TYR A 43 18.48 13.59 36.61
CA TYR A 43 19.08 12.58 37.49
C TYR A 43 19.74 11.40 36.73
N ASP A 44 20.17 11.62 35.49
CA ASP A 44 20.85 10.61 34.64
C ASP A 44 20.07 9.28 34.52
N GLY A 45 18.74 9.38 34.36
CA GLY A 45 17.88 8.23 34.09
C GLY A 45 17.56 8.08 32.61
N ASP A 46 17.36 6.83 32.18
CA ASP A 46 16.87 6.50 30.85
C ASP A 46 15.37 6.23 30.94
N LEU A 47 14.55 7.11 30.35
CA LEU A 47 13.10 6.89 30.22
C LEU A 47 12.86 5.87 29.09
N ILE A 48 12.57 4.63 29.47
CA ILE A 48 12.45 3.50 28.53
C ILE A 48 11.07 3.47 27.89
N GLU A 49 10.03 3.74 28.67
CA GLU A 49 8.66 3.62 28.20
C GLU A 49 7.72 4.58 28.92
N LEU A 50 6.79 5.18 28.16
CA LEU A 50 5.63 5.91 28.65
C LEU A 50 4.36 5.27 28.09
N ARG A 51 3.42 4.90 28.96
CA ARG A 51 2.13 4.30 28.60
C ARG A 51 0.98 5.11 29.18
N GLY A 52 0.77 6.32 28.65
CA GLY A 52 -0.28 7.22 29.14
C GLY A 52 0.01 7.69 30.56
N ASP A 53 -0.53 6.97 31.55
CA ASP A 53 -0.45 7.25 32.98
C ASP A 53 0.67 6.50 33.72
N GLU A 54 1.40 5.61 33.05
CA GLU A 54 2.53 4.86 33.62
C GLU A 54 3.86 5.24 32.93
N ALA A 55 4.93 5.33 33.73
CA ALA A 55 6.30 5.54 33.26
C ALA A 55 7.24 4.45 33.77
N LEU A 56 8.10 3.93 32.88
CA LEU A 56 9.20 3.03 33.20
C LEU A 56 10.55 3.72 32.96
N VAL A 57 11.33 3.84 34.02
CA VAL A 57 12.63 4.51 34.01
C VAL A 57 13.71 3.57 34.54
N VAL A 58 14.90 3.64 33.94
CA VAL A 58 16.07 2.86 34.34
C VAL A 58 17.22 3.79 34.73
N PHE A 59 17.83 3.51 35.88
CA PHE A 59 18.99 4.25 36.38
C PHE A 59 20.19 3.32 36.53
N ALA A 60 21.39 3.85 36.25
CA ALA A 60 22.63 3.19 36.61
C ALA A 60 22.92 3.24 38.12
N SER A 61 22.31 4.18 38.85
CA SER A 61 22.55 4.43 40.28
C SER A 61 21.26 4.37 41.10
N ALA A 62 21.24 3.55 42.14
CA ALA A 62 20.13 3.48 43.10
C ALA A 62 19.92 4.80 43.85
N ARG A 63 20.99 5.59 44.08
CA ARG A 63 20.89 6.90 44.73
C ARG A 63 20.17 7.92 43.83
N GLN A 64 20.50 7.93 42.55
CA GLN A 64 19.84 8.83 41.59
C GLN A 64 18.38 8.43 41.37
N ALA A 65 18.09 7.14 41.29
CA ALA A 65 16.72 6.65 41.19
C ALA A 65 15.84 7.10 42.37
N LEU A 66 16.38 7.08 43.59
CA LEU A 66 15.65 7.52 44.79
C LEU A 66 15.42 9.03 44.83
N ARG A 67 16.41 9.84 44.41
CA ARG A 67 16.25 11.30 44.30
C ARG A 67 15.22 11.65 43.22
N ALA A 68 15.33 11.03 42.05
CA ALA A 68 14.38 11.20 40.96
C ALA A 68 12.95 10.80 41.37
N ALA A 69 12.78 9.69 42.10
CA ALA A 69 11.46 9.26 42.57
C ALA A 69 10.78 10.31 43.46
N VAL A 70 11.52 10.93 44.38
CA VAL A 70 10.98 11.97 45.25
C VAL A 70 10.66 13.25 44.49
N GLU A 71 11.48 13.64 43.51
CA GLU A 71 11.22 14.83 42.71
C GLU A 71 10.09 14.64 41.69
N VAL A 72 9.94 13.44 41.10
CA VAL A 72 8.73 13.07 40.34
C VAL A 72 7.50 13.17 41.24
N GLN A 73 7.60 12.68 42.48
CA GLN A 73 6.51 12.78 43.45
C GLN A 73 6.17 14.24 43.79
N ARG A 74 7.19 15.10 43.94
CA ARG A 74 7.04 16.54 44.25
C ARG A 74 6.35 17.28 43.10
N GLY A 75 6.85 17.14 41.86
CA GLY A 75 6.27 17.76 40.68
C GLY A 75 4.83 17.32 40.44
N CYS A 76 4.55 16.01 40.56
CA CYS A 76 3.21 15.49 40.38
C CYS A 76 2.21 15.98 41.43
N ARG A 77 2.63 16.26 42.68
CA ARG A 77 1.73 16.80 43.71
C ARG A 77 1.42 18.29 43.53
N ILE A 78 2.25 19.03 42.80
CA ILE A 78 2.05 20.45 42.48
C ILE A 78 1.16 20.57 41.24
N GLU A 79 1.47 19.78 40.22
CA GLU A 79 0.95 20.01 38.87
C GLU A 79 -0.21 19.07 38.49
N LEU A 80 -0.40 17.92 39.18
CA LEU A 80 -1.44 16.96 38.85
C LEU A 80 -2.56 16.93 39.92
N PRO A 81 -3.85 16.89 39.52
CA PRO A 81 -5.00 16.81 40.44
C PRO A 81 -5.12 15.47 41.20
N ARG A 82 -4.26 14.49 40.88
CA ARG A 82 -4.22 13.16 41.50
C ARG A 82 -2.75 12.81 41.75
N GLY A 83 -2.43 12.29 42.94
CA GLY A 83 -1.06 11.86 43.25
C GLY A 83 -0.63 10.62 42.47
N VAL A 84 0.68 10.45 42.27
CA VAL A 84 1.28 9.24 41.69
C VAL A 84 1.72 8.27 42.80
N GLY A 85 1.73 6.98 42.50
CA GLY A 85 2.42 5.98 43.31
C GLY A 85 3.66 5.46 42.58
N ILE A 86 4.77 5.26 43.30
CA ILE A 86 6.06 4.92 42.70
C ILE A 86 6.64 3.66 43.37
N GLY A 87 7.14 2.73 42.56
CA GLY A 87 7.82 1.51 42.99
C GLY A 87 9.24 1.40 42.42
N LEU A 88 10.20 1.00 43.26
CA LEU A 88 11.59 0.81 42.87
C LEU A 88 12.16 -0.56 43.28
N ASP A 89 12.90 -1.18 42.37
CA ASP A 89 13.76 -2.32 42.69
C ASP A 89 15.05 -2.29 41.85
N ALA A 90 16.10 -2.98 42.29
CA ALA A 90 17.39 -3.00 41.64
C ALA A 90 17.93 -4.43 41.50
N GLY A 91 18.43 -4.75 40.31
CA GLY A 91 18.98 -6.06 40.00
C GLY A 91 19.45 -6.17 38.57
N GLU A 92 19.84 -7.38 38.17
CA GLU A 92 20.21 -7.65 36.78
C GLU A 92 18.97 -7.77 35.89
N ALA A 93 19.10 -7.28 34.66
CA ALA A 93 18.08 -7.40 33.63
C ALA A 93 18.73 -7.59 32.26
N VAL A 94 18.03 -8.30 31.39
CA VAL A 94 18.45 -8.56 30.01
C VAL A 94 17.95 -7.42 29.12
N PRO A 95 18.84 -6.70 28.42
CA PRO A 95 18.44 -5.71 27.42
C PRO A 95 17.88 -6.42 26.17
N LEU A 96 16.82 -5.87 25.58
CA LEU A 96 16.18 -6.39 24.38
C LEU A 96 16.62 -5.63 23.12
N PRO A 97 16.71 -6.29 21.94
CA PRO A 97 16.85 -5.60 20.66
C PRO A 97 15.67 -4.62 20.48
N GLY A 98 15.96 -3.33 20.35
CA GLY A 98 14.93 -2.28 20.27
C GLY A 98 14.75 -1.41 21.53
N GLY A 99 15.56 -1.58 22.58
CA GLY A 99 15.71 -0.57 23.65
C GLY A 99 14.96 -0.80 24.98
N GLY A 100 14.49 -2.03 25.28
CA GLY A 100 13.79 -2.36 26.54
C GLY A 100 14.55 -3.33 27.46
N TYR A 101 13.96 -3.70 28.61
CA TYR A 101 14.56 -4.63 29.60
C TYR A 101 13.58 -5.73 30.04
N ARG A 102 14.10 -6.93 30.35
CA ARG A 102 13.37 -7.99 31.08
C ARG A 102 14.19 -8.47 32.27
N GLY A 103 13.58 -8.59 33.44
CA GLY A 103 14.27 -9.09 34.63
C GLY A 103 13.39 -9.11 35.87
N GLY A 104 13.83 -9.86 36.89
CA GLY A 104 13.15 -9.95 38.17
C GLY A 104 12.98 -8.59 38.86
N ALA A 105 13.98 -7.71 38.74
CA ALA A 105 13.93 -6.39 39.34
C ALA A 105 12.86 -5.47 38.73
N LEU A 106 12.70 -5.50 37.40
CA LEU A 106 11.61 -4.78 36.73
C LEU A 106 10.24 -5.27 37.22
N ASN A 107 10.07 -6.59 37.36
CA ASN A 107 8.81 -7.18 37.83
C ASN A 107 8.50 -6.77 39.28
N LEU A 108 9.50 -6.75 40.17
CA LEU A 108 9.30 -6.35 41.55
C LEU A 108 9.01 -4.85 41.67
N ALA A 109 9.72 -3.99 40.92
CA ALA A 109 9.42 -2.55 40.86
C ALA A 109 7.96 -2.28 40.45
N ALA A 110 7.44 -3.00 39.44
CA ALA A 110 6.03 -2.93 39.03
C ALA A 110 5.06 -3.34 40.14
N ARG A 111 5.40 -4.39 40.91
CA ARG A 111 4.55 -4.85 42.02
C ARG A 111 4.57 -3.87 43.19
N LEU A 112 5.72 -3.30 43.52
CA LEU A 112 5.81 -2.25 44.52
C LEU A 112 5.05 -1.00 44.10
N CYS A 113 5.13 -0.63 42.82
CA CYS A 113 4.31 0.43 42.26
C CYS A 113 2.84 0.10 42.49
N SER A 114 2.33 -1.08 42.10
CA SER A 114 0.90 -1.41 42.23
C SER A 114 0.28 -1.29 43.64
N ILE A 115 1.08 -1.33 44.71
CA ILE A 115 0.61 -1.19 46.10
C ILE A 115 0.92 0.17 46.73
N ALA A 116 1.66 1.05 46.04
CA ALA A 116 1.98 2.39 46.52
C ALA A 116 0.74 3.29 46.46
N ALA A 117 0.33 3.87 47.60
CA ALA A 117 -0.79 4.82 47.63
C ALA A 117 -0.42 6.13 46.89
N PRO A 118 -1.39 7.00 46.53
CA PRO A 118 -1.09 8.31 45.95
C PRO A 118 -0.18 9.10 46.89
N GLY A 119 1.00 9.51 46.42
CA GLY A 119 1.98 10.18 47.26
C GLY A 119 3.13 9.29 47.74
N GLN A 120 3.05 7.96 47.60
CA GLN A 120 4.04 7.06 48.19
C GLN A 120 5.11 6.61 47.21
N VAL A 121 6.35 6.56 47.71
CA VAL A 121 7.50 5.95 47.05
C VAL A 121 7.91 4.70 47.83
N LEU A 122 7.77 3.53 47.22
CA LEU A 122 8.12 2.25 47.83
C LEU A 122 9.35 1.65 47.14
N ALA A 123 10.37 1.32 47.92
CA ALA A 123 11.60 0.71 47.44
C ALA A 123 11.83 -0.65 48.11
N SER A 124 12.38 -1.60 47.35
CA SER A 124 12.81 -2.88 47.92
C SER A 124 13.97 -2.70 48.91
N GLU A 125 14.22 -3.71 49.76
CA GLU A 125 15.42 -3.78 50.59
C GLU A 125 16.72 -3.72 49.75
N GLY A 126 16.70 -4.26 48.52
CA GLY A 126 17.84 -4.22 47.60
C GLY A 126 18.22 -2.81 47.19
N VAL A 127 17.23 -1.96 46.87
CA VAL A 127 17.46 -0.54 46.55
C VAL A 127 18.00 0.22 47.76
N ALA A 128 17.41 0.03 48.93
CA ALA A 128 17.87 0.67 50.17
C ALA A 128 19.30 0.24 50.55
N HIS A 129 19.63 -1.04 50.35
CA HIS A 129 20.97 -1.57 50.61
C HIS A 129 22.03 -1.00 49.65
N LEU A 130 21.71 -0.95 48.34
CA LEU A 130 22.60 -0.40 47.32
C LEU A 130 22.80 1.12 47.47
N ALA A 131 21.74 1.86 47.78
CA ALA A 131 21.82 3.30 47.96
C ALA A 131 22.46 3.71 49.29
N ARG A 132 22.35 2.88 50.34
CA ARG A 132 22.70 3.22 51.73
C ARG A 132 22.04 4.55 52.14
N LYS A 133 22.64 5.30 53.07
CA LYS A 133 22.19 6.65 53.44
C LYS A 133 22.29 7.59 52.24
N VAL A 134 21.17 8.24 51.89
CA VAL A 134 21.08 9.30 50.88
C VAL A 134 20.65 10.58 51.58
N ASP A 135 21.44 11.64 51.46
CA ASP A 135 21.16 12.90 52.15
C ASP A 135 19.83 13.51 51.67
N GLY A 136 18.98 13.89 52.63
CA GLY A 136 17.64 14.40 52.40
C GLY A 136 16.54 13.33 52.36
N LEU A 137 16.87 12.03 52.52
CA LEU A 137 15.91 10.92 52.46
C LEU A 137 15.99 10.00 53.69
N GLN A 138 14.82 9.61 54.21
CA GLN A 138 14.63 8.62 55.27
C GLN A 138 13.96 7.36 54.71
N TYR A 139 14.46 6.19 55.11
CA TYR A 139 13.81 4.91 54.84
C TYR A 139 13.00 4.50 56.05
N ARG A 140 11.68 4.35 55.88
CA ARG A 140 10.77 3.85 56.91
C ARG A 140 10.46 2.37 56.61
N PRO A 141 10.96 1.42 57.41
CA PRO A 141 10.68 0.01 57.20
C PRO A 141 9.17 -0.26 57.30
N ARG A 142 8.62 -0.99 56.33
CA ARG A 142 7.24 -1.50 56.38
C ARG A 142 7.22 -2.98 56.71
N LYS A 143 6.04 -3.49 57.06
CA LYS A 143 5.82 -4.93 57.19
C LYS A 143 6.11 -5.60 55.85
N ALA A 144 6.69 -6.80 55.88
CA ALA A 144 6.98 -7.55 54.66
C ALA A 144 5.68 -7.86 53.90
N GLU A 145 5.62 -7.43 52.64
CA GLU A 145 4.42 -7.48 51.80
C GLU A 145 4.39 -8.77 50.97
N ARG A 146 3.20 -9.34 50.77
CA ARG A 146 2.99 -10.49 49.87
C ARG A 146 2.56 -9.96 48.50
N LEU A 147 3.42 -10.09 47.50
CA LEU A 147 3.23 -9.51 46.17
C LEU A 147 2.81 -10.58 45.14
N LYS A 148 1.92 -10.21 44.22
CA LYS A 148 1.40 -11.13 43.18
C LYS A 148 2.53 -11.71 42.32
N GLY A 149 2.66 -13.04 42.34
CA GLY A 149 3.66 -13.78 41.55
C GLY A 149 5.05 -13.87 42.18
N ILE A 150 5.22 -13.44 43.43
CA ILE A 150 6.46 -13.62 44.21
C ILE A 150 6.16 -14.59 45.36
N ALA A 151 6.91 -15.69 45.41
CA ALA A 151 6.67 -16.77 46.37
C ALA A 151 6.94 -16.35 47.82
N GLU A 152 7.99 -15.56 48.04
CA GLU A 152 8.41 -15.08 49.35
C GLU A 152 7.86 -13.69 49.68
N ARG A 153 7.78 -13.37 50.99
CA ARG A 153 7.40 -12.01 51.42
C ARG A 153 8.56 -11.06 51.19
N VAL A 154 8.28 -9.91 50.57
CA VAL A 154 9.29 -8.91 50.23
C VAL A 154 9.33 -7.84 51.31
N LYS A 155 10.52 -7.56 51.85
CA LYS A 155 10.72 -6.40 52.73
C LYS A 155 10.73 -5.11 51.91
N VAL A 156 9.92 -4.15 52.35
CA VAL A 156 9.69 -2.88 51.64
C VAL A 156 10.03 -1.73 52.56
N ASN A 157 10.68 -0.71 52.02
CA ASN A 157 10.91 0.57 52.68
C ASN A 157 10.07 1.65 51.98
N GLU A 158 9.36 2.45 52.77
CA GLU A 158 8.81 3.71 52.27
C GLU A 158 9.91 4.77 52.31
N VAL A 159 10.11 5.44 51.18
CA VAL A 159 11.13 6.48 51.01
C VAL A 159 10.45 7.82 51.24
N VAL A 160 10.89 8.55 52.28
CA VAL A 160 10.30 9.82 52.68
C VAL A 160 11.39 10.89 52.71
N PRO A 161 11.22 12.04 52.05
CA PRO A 161 12.19 13.13 52.18
C PRO A 161 12.17 13.76 53.58
N ASP A 162 13.33 14.26 54.01
CA ASP A 162 13.47 15.04 55.25
C ASP A 162 12.63 16.32 55.20
N GLU A 163 12.54 16.93 54.01
CA GLU A 163 11.70 18.08 53.75
C GLU A 163 10.29 17.64 53.31
N PRO A 164 9.21 18.12 53.96
CA PRO A 164 7.87 17.63 53.66
C PRO A 164 7.43 17.97 52.23
N LEU A 165 6.99 16.95 51.48
CA LEU A 165 6.38 17.12 50.17
C LEU A 165 5.05 17.89 50.28
N PRO A 166 4.63 18.63 49.23
CA PRO A 166 3.30 19.24 49.15
C PRO A 166 2.20 18.23 49.48
N PRO A 167 1.07 18.64 50.09
CA PRO A 167 -0.02 17.72 50.41
C PRO A 167 -0.59 17.10 49.13
N VAL A 168 -1.04 15.84 49.20
CA VAL A 168 -1.69 15.19 48.06
C VAL A 168 -3.02 15.91 47.77
N PRO A 169 -3.28 16.37 46.53
CA PRO A 169 -4.54 17.04 46.19
C PRO A 169 -5.74 16.14 46.51
N THR A 170 -6.69 16.65 47.32
CA THR A 170 -7.91 15.91 47.69
C THR A 170 -9.06 16.32 46.77
N PRO A 171 -9.88 15.40 46.22
CA PRO A 171 -11.02 15.76 45.39
C PRO A 171 -12.04 16.59 46.18
N ALA A 172 -12.58 17.66 45.58
CA ALA A 172 -13.62 18.49 46.20
C ALA A 172 -14.93 17.69 46.40
N ALA A 173 -15.54 17.82 47.57
CA ALA A 173 -16.84 17.21 47.87
C ALA A 173 -17.98 17.90 47.08
N PRO A 174 -19.00 17.17 46.60
CA PRO A 174 -20.09 17.74 45.82
C PRO A 174 -21.02 18.63 46.69
N PRO A 175 -21.68 19.63 46.10
CA PRO A 175 -22.43 20.63 46.86
C PRO A 175 -23.75 20.07 47.41
N GLN A 176 -23.98 20.29 48.71
CA GLN A 176 -25.25 20.00 49.38
C GLN A 176 -26.34 21.00 48.93
N ARG A 177 -27.30 20.55 48.12
CA ARG A 177 -28.55 21.30 47.90
C ARG A 177 -29.58 20.92 48.96
N ARG A 178 -30.01 21.91 49.75
CA ARG A 178 -31.15 21.83 50.67
C ARG A 178 -32.42 21.52 49.88
N ALA A 179 -33.08 20.40 50.19
CA ALA A 179 -34.43 20.11 49.74
C ALA A 179 -35.38 20.06 50.94
N ASN A 180 -36.44 20.88 50.88
CA ASN A 180 -37.52 20.89 51.84
C ASN A 180 -38.26 19.55 51.85
N ARG A 181 -38.42 19.01 53.05
CA ARG A 181 -39.20 17.81 53.40
C ARG A 181 -40.69 18.10 53.17
N LEU A 182 -41.36 17.46 52.22
CA LEU A 182 -42.82 17.19 52.36
C LEU A 182 -43.46 16.16 51.38
N TRP A 183 -42.74 15.22 50.75
CA TRP A 183 -43.38 14.21 49.88
C TRP A 183 -42.85 12.77 50.04
N LEU A 184 -42.51 12.36 51.26
CA LEU A 184 -41.84 11.07 51.53
C LEU A 184 -42.73 9.92 52.07
N ILE A 185 -44.05 9.93 51.89
CA ILE A 185 -44.89 8.83 52.43
C ILE A 185 -45.68 8.04 51.36
N ILE A 186 -45.77 8.50 50.10
CA ILE A 186 -46.42 7.70 49.02
C ILE A 186 -45.40 6.94 48.14
N GLY A 187 -44.11 7.28 48.20
CA GLY A 187 -43.05 6.61 47.40
C GLY A 187 -42.50 5.29 47.96
N ALA A 188 -42.83 4.91 49.20
CA ALA A 188 -42.19 3.78 49.88
C ALA A 188 -42.74 2.40 49.43
N VAL A 189 -43.91 2.33 48.79
CA VAL A 189 -44.47 1.07 48.27
C VAL A 189 -44.19 0.87 46.77
N ALA A 190 -43.90 1.94 46.02
CA ALA A 190 -43.48 1.83 44.62
C ALA A 190 -41.99 1.46 44.45
N VAL A 191 -41.13 1.79 45.43
CA VAL A 191 -39.68 1.53 45.33
C VAL A 191 -39.29 0.11 45.74
N ALA A 192 -40.07 -0.58 46.59
CA ALA A 192 -39.84 -2.01 46.86
C ALA A 192 -40.21 -2.90 45.65
N ALA A 193 -41.17 -2.48 44.83
CA ALA A 193 -41.48 -3.14 43.55
C ALA A 193 -40.47 -2.79 42.45
N LEU A 194 -39.86 -1.61 42.47
CA LEU A 194 -38.83 -1.19 41.51
C LEU A 194 -37.42 -1.74 41.83
N VAL A 195 -37.09 -2.00 43.09
CA VAL A 195 -35.79 -2.62 43.45
C VAL A 195 -35.81 -4.15 43.23
N GLY A 196 -36.96 -4.81 43.35
CA GLY A 196 -37.16 -6.18 42.89
C GLY A 196 -37.22 -6.32 41.37
N GLY A 197 -37.80 -5.33 40.67
CA GLY A 197 -37.84 -5.27 39.20
C GLY A 197 -36.50 -4.92 38.55
N LEU A 198 -35.66 -4.10 39.19
CA LEU A 198 -34.36 -3.71 38.64
C LEU A 198 -33.26 -4.75 38.87
N LEU A 199 -33.38 -5.65 39.86
CA LEU A 199 -32.51 -6.84 39.94
C LEU A 199 -32.95 -7.97 39.00
N ALA A 200 -34.22 -8.00 38.55
CA ALA A 200 -34.68 -8.92 37.51
C ALA A 200 -34.38 -8.40 36.09
N ILE A 201 -34.31 -7.08 35.86
CA ILE A 201 -33.96 -6.51 34.55
C ILE A 201 -32.43 -6.51 34.29
N PHE A 202 -31.58 -6.64 35.31
CA PHE A 202 -30.15 -6.94 35.10
C PHE A 202 -29.84 -8.43 34.86
N LEU A 203 -30.84 -9.32 34.96
CA LEU A 203 -30.74 -10.71 34.51
C LEU A 203 -31.60 -11.03 33.27
N THR A 204 -32.51 -10.15 32.87
CA THR A 204 -33.18 -10.19 31.57
C THR A 204 -33.50 -8.77 31.09
N GLY A 205 -32.51 -8.13 30.45
CA GLY A 205 -32.61 -6.77 29.92
C GLY A 205 -31.64 -6.60 28.76
N SER A 206 -32.05 -7.10 27.61
CA SER A 206 -31.45 -6.87 26.30
C SER A 206 -31.53 -5.38 25.94
N GLY A 207 -30.57 -4.60 26.41
CA GLY A 207 -30.20 -3.30 25.83
C GLY A 207 -29.11 -3.54 24.80
N SER A 208 -29.44 -3.29 23.53
CA SER A 208 -28.56 -3.42 22.37
C SER A 208 -27.33 -2.51 22.49
N ALA A 209 -26.21 -3.09 22.95
CA ALA A 209 -24.89 -2.51 22.76
C ALA A 209 -24.57 -2.49 21.25
N ASP A 210 -24.16 -1.33 20.74
CA ASP A 210 -23.91 -1.10 19.31
C ASP A 210 -23.03 -2.19 18.67
N SER A 211 -23.62 -2.88 17.70
CA SER A 211 -23.13 -4.08 17.03
C SER A 211 -22.14 -3.75 15.91
N THR A 212 -21.01 -3.10 16.22
CA THR A 212 -20.15 -2.52 15.18
C THR A 212 -18.70 -2.99 15.29
N ILE A 213 -18.03 -3.14 14.15
CA ILE A 213 -16.60 -3.48 14.05
C ILE A 213 -15.89 -2.22 13.57
N ALA A 214 -14.89 -1.76 14.33
CA ALA A 214 -14.09 -0.58 13.97
C ALA A 214 -13.06 -0.88 12.86
N ALA A 215 -12.58 0.19 12.24
CA ALA A 215 -11.60 0.21 11.17
C ALA A 215 -10.29 -0.51 11.54
N ASN A 216 -9.68 -1.15 10.54
CA ASN A 216 -8.44 -1.91 10.66
C ASN A 216 -8.52 -2.86 11.86
N ALA A 217 -9.56 -3.68 11.91
CA ALA A 217 -9.74 -4.66 12.97
C ALA A 217 -10.26 -5.98 12.42
N ALA A 218 -9.99 -7.06 13.13
CA ALA A 218 -10.69 -8.32 12.94
C ALA A 218 -11.86 -8.42 13.92
N GLY A 219 -13.08 -8.59 13.43
CA GLY A 219 -14.27 -8.77 14.27
C GLY A 219 -14.92 -10.14 14.08
N LEU A 220 -15.33 -10.76 15.18
CA LEU A 220 -16.09 -12.00 15.17
C LEU A 220 -17.59 -11.65 15.19
N VAL A 221 -18.30 -12.06 14.14
CA VAL A 221 -19.74 -11.87 14.00
C VAL A 221 -20.43 -13.21 14.16
N GLU A 222 -21.25 -13.30 15.20
CA GLU A 222 -22.06 -14.48 15.49
C GLU A 222 -23.20 -14.63 14.46
N SER A 223 -23.64 -15.86 14.23
CA SER A 223 -24.80 -16.20 13.38
C SER A 223 -26.09 -15.45 13.72
N ASN A 224 -26.25 -14.98 14.96
CA ASN A 224 -27.38 -14.16 15.40
C ASN A 224 -27.27 -12.66 14.99
N GLY A 225 -26.12 -12.26 14.43
CA GLY A 225 -25.78 -10.89 14.00
C GLY A 225 -25.03 -10.04 15.03
N LYS A 226 -24.69 -10.61 16.19
CA LYS A 226 -23.97 -9.91 17.26
C LYS A 226 -22.45 -9.91 16.98
N VAL A 227 -21.81 -8.76 17.18
CA VAL A 227 -20.35 -8.68 17.23
C VAL A 227 -19.87 -9.20 18.59
N ALA A 228 -19.26 -10.38 18.62
CA ALA A 228 -18.84 -11.06 19.85
C ALA A 228 -17.43 -10.65 20.31
N ALA A 229 -16.58 -10.24 19.38
CA ALA A 229 -15.21 -9.82 19.64
C ALA A 229 -14.71 -8.87 18.55
N GLN A 230 -13.74 -8.03 18.91
CA GLN A 230 -12.98 -7.23 17.96
C GLN A 230 -11.52 -7.14 18.41
N VAL A 231 -10.60 -7.20 17.45
CA VAL A 231 -9.14 -7.13 17.65
C VAL A 231 -8.57 -6.03 16.74
N PRO A 232 -8.10 -4.90 17.31
CA PRO A 232 -7.46 -3.85 16.52
C PRO A 232 -6.18 -4.33 15.83
N ILE A 233 -5.97 -3.86 14.61
CA ILE A 233 -4.81 -4.13 13.76
C ILE A 233 -4.13 -2.81 13.45
N SER A 234 -2.82 -2.75 13.66
CA SER A 234 -2.04 -1.51 13.52
C SER A 234 -1.79 -1.09 12.07
N GLY A 235 -1.72 -2.05 11.14
CA GLY A 235 -1.57 -1.77 9.71
C GLY A 235 -2.85 -2.06 8.93
N ARG A 236 -2.72 -2.48 7.68
CA ARG A 236 -3.87 -2.68 6.78
C ARG A 236 -4.14 -4.18 6.60
N PRO A 237 -5.23 -4.72 7.18
CA PRO A 237 -5.58 -6.11 6.94
C PRO A 237 -5.98 -6.32 5.47
N ALA A 238 -5.47 -7.36 4.82
CA ALA A 238 -5.77 -7.65 3.40
C ALA A 238 -6.36 -9.04 3.17
N GLY A 239 -5.85 -10.06 3.84
CA GLY A 239 -6.35 -11.43 3.78
C GLY A 239 -6.57 -12.00 5.18
N VAL A 240 -7.54 -12.90 5.32
CA VAL A 240 -7.91 -13.53 6.59
C VAL A 240 -8.14 -15.03 6.39
N ALA A 241 -7.66 -15.86 7.32
CA ALA A 241 -7.95 -17.30 7.35
C ALA A 241 -7.98 -17.83 8.78
N THR A 242 -8.82 -18.85 9.02
CA THR A 242 -8.83 -19.61 10.27
C THR A 242 -8.15 -20.96 10.07
N GLY A 243 -7.39 -21.41 11.08
CA GLY A 243 -6.74 -22.72 11.05
C GLY A 243 -5.57 -22.82 12.03
N ALA A 244 -5.13 -24.04 12.31
CA ALA A 244 -4.07 -24.31 13.29
C ALA A 244 -4.31 -23.65 14.67
N GLY A 245 -5.57 -23.53 15.08
CA GLY A 245 -5.97 -22.94 16.37
C GLY A 245 -5.90 -21.42 16.45
N ALA A 246 -5.67 -20.71 15.34
CA ALA A 246 -5.56 -19.26 15.30
C ALA A 246 -6.37 -18.64 14.16
N LEU A 247 -6.60 -17.33 14.28
CA LEU A 247 -6.98 -16.47 13.16
C LEU A 247 -5.69 -15.83 12.61
N TRP A 248 -5.52 -15.91 11.29
CA TRP A 248 -4.36 -15.40 10.58
C TRP A 248 -4.78 -14.23 9.71
N VAL A 249 -4.11 -13.08 9.84
CA VAL A 249 -4.44 -11.86 9.08
C VAL A 249 -3.18 -11.28 8.45
N THR A 250 -3.17 -11.06 7.14
CA THR A 250 -2.04 -10.38 6.48
C THR A 250 -2.14 -8.87 6.67
N ASP A 251 -1.03 -8.24 7.03
CA ASP A 251 -0.86 -6.79 7.11
C ASP A 251 -0.03 -6.32 5.92
N SER A 252 -0.71 -5.76 4.92
CA SER A 252 -0.10 -5.43 3.63
C SER A 252 0.93 -4.31 3.71
N VAL A 253 0.77 -3.39 4.67
CA VAL A 253 1.64 -2.22 4.87
C VAL A 253 2.89 -2.61 5.65
N ASN A 254 2.75 -3.38 6.72
CA ASN A 254 3.88 -3.74 7.57
C ASN A 254 4.63 -5.00 7.10
N ALA A 255 4.27 -5.57 5.95
CA ALA A 255 4.85 -6.83 5.43
C ALA A 255 4.85 -7.97 6.46
N THR A 256 3.75 -8.10 7.20
CA THR A 256 3.63 -9.11 8.28
C THR A 256 2.38 -9.97 8.15
N LEU A 257 2.45 -11.16 8.73
CA LEU A 257 1.32 -12.01 9.05
C LEU A 257 1.05 -11.93 10.56
N LEU A 258 -0.16 -11.56 10.93
CA LEU A 258 -0.61 -11.47 12.32
C LEU A 258 -1.22 -12.81 12.73
N ARG A 259 -0.76 -13.34 13.86
CA ARG A 259 -1.39 -14.48 14.55
C ARG A 259 -2.28 -13.92 15.64
N ILE A 260 -3.59 -14.17 15.57
CA ILE A 260 -4.58 -13.74 16.54
C ILE A 260 -5.12 -14.97 17.27
N ASP A 261 -5.07 -14.93 18.60
CA ASP A 261 -5.68 -15.95 19.45
C ASP A 261 -7.19 -15.68 19.54
N PRO A 262 -8.05 -16.56 19.00
CA PRO A 262 -9.49 -16.32 18.93
C PRO A 262 -10.15 -16.34 20.31
N GLN A 263 -9.54 -16.97 21.32
CA GLN A 263 -10.06 -16.99 22.69
C GLN A 263 -9.64 -15.74 23.45
N LYS A 264 -8.36 -15.34 23.36
CA LYS A 264 -7.84 -14.14 24.03
C LYS A 264 -8.22 -12.83 23.32
N ARG A 265 -8.61 -12.92 22.04
CA ARG A 265 -9.00 -11.77 21.21
C ARG A 265 -7.89 -10.72 21.13
N SER A 266 -6.67 -11.19 20.90
CA SER A 266 -5.48 -10.35 20.84
C SER A 266 -4.49 -10.91 19.83
N VAL A 267 -3.72 -10.01 19.20
CA VAL A 267 -2.54 -10.39 18.42
C VAL A 267 -1.52 -11.01 19.36
N VAL A 268 -1.14 -12.26 19.11
CA VAL A 268 -0.14 -12.99 19.89
C VAL A 268 1.23 -13.01 19.23
N ASP A 269 1.30 -12.87 17.90
CA ASP A 269 2.56 -12.77 17.18
C ASP A 269 2.44 -11.98 15.86
N ARG A 270 3.57 -11.48 15.36
CA ARG A 270 3.74 -10.71 14.12
C ARG A 270 4.92 -11.28 13.34
N ILE A 271 4.61 -12.01 12.27
CA ILE A 271 5.58 -12.77 11.49
C ILE A 271 5.96 -11.99 10.24
N VAL A 272 7.23 -11.67 10.05
CA VAL A 272 7.70 -10.97 8.84
C VAL A 272 7.61 -11.90 7.63
N VAL A 273 6.95 -11.44 6.57
CA VAL A 273 6.78 -12.17 5.30
C VAL A 273 7.33 -11.33 4.13
N GLY A 274 6.91 -11.57 2.89
CA GLY A 274 7.31 -10.75 1.74
C GLY A 274 6.53 -9.42 1.66
N THR A 275 6.91 -8.54 0.73
CA THR A 275 6.27 -7.24 0.56
C THR A 275 4.85 -7.37 -0.01
N ASN A 276 3.94 -6.52 0.50
CA ASN A 276 2.53 -6.47 0.14
C ASN A 276 1.82 -7.84 0.22
N PRO A 277 1.74 -8.47 1.41
CA PRO A 277 1.03 -9.73 1.61
C PRO A 277 -0.49 -9.55 1.46
N SER A 278 -1.09 -10.26 0.51
CA SER A 278 -2.48 -10.01 0.05
C SER A 278 -3.48 -11.12 0.40
N GLY A 279 -3.02 -12.34 0.64
CA GLY A 279 -3.88 -13.48 0.90
C GLY A 279 -3.21 -14.55 1.76
N VAL A 280 -4.01 -15.30 2.49
CA VAL A 280 -3.55 -16.36 3.40
C VAL A 280 -4.46 -17.58 3.34
N THR A 281 -3.88 -18.77 3.44
CA THR A 281 -4.62 -20.03 3.65
C THR A 281 -3.88 -20.95 4.62
N VAL A 282 -4.60 -21.87 5.26
CA VAL A 282 -4.03 -22.85 6.18
C VAL A 282 -4.27 -24.25 5.63
N GLY A 283 -3.20 -25.06 5.55
CA GLY A 283 -3.28 -26.39 4.98
C GLY A 283 -1.96 -27.14 5.05
N ALA A 284 -2.02 -28.47 5.05
CA ALA A 284 -0.85 -29.35 5.17
C ALA A 284 0.08 -28.98 6.37
N ARG A 285 -0.53 -28.65 7.52
CA ARG A 285 0.16 -28.22 8.76
C ARG A 285 1.04 -26.96 8.58
N SER A 286 0.73 -26.13 7.60
CA SER A 286 1.42 -24.86 7.36
C SER A 286 0.43 -23.74 7.11
N VAL A 287 0.89 -22.51 7.33
CA VAL A 287 0.21 -21.29 6.86
C VAL A 287 0.92 -20.81 5.61
N TRP A 288 0.17 -20.42 4.60
CA TRP A 288 0.69 -20.01 3.29
C TRP A 288 0.23 -18.60 3.00
N VAL A 289 1.18 -17.68 2.82
CA VAL A 289 0.92 -16.26 2.57
C VAL A 289 1.43 -15.90 1.19
N VAL A 290 0.58 -15.31 0.36
CA VAL A 290 1.00 -14.77 -0.94
C VAL A 290 1.50 -13.33 -0.77
N ASN A 291 2.67 -13.06 -1.35
CA ASN A 291 3.31 -11.74 -1.34
C ASN A 291 3.34 -11.20 -2.76
N SER A 292 2.68 -10.07 -3.01
CA SER A 292 2.44 -9.60 -4.38
C SER A 292 3.68 -9.04 -5.08
N GLN A 293 4.71 -8.61 -4.33
CA GLN A 293 5.91 -7.98 -4.90
C GLN A 293 7.20 -8.35 -4.13
N PRO A 294 8.23 -8.97 -4.76
CA PRO A 294 8.10 -9.79 -5.97
C PRO A 294 7.16 -10.98 -5.70
N GLY A 295 6.58 -11.54 -6.76
CA GLY A 295 5.61 -12.64 -6.65
C GLY A 295 6.18 -13.88 -5.96
N SER A 296 5.73 -14.14 -4.72
CA SER A 296 6.19 -15.27 -3.92
C SER A 296 5.13 -15.78 -2.94
N VAL A 297 5.36 -16.96 -2.37
CA VAL A 297 4.59 -17.52 -1.25
C VAL A 297 5.50 -17.82 -0.08
N SER A 298 5.19 -17.26 1.08
CA SER A 298 5.82 -17.63 2.35
C SER A 298 5.09 -18.84 2.95
N ARG A 299 5.82 -19.92 3.23
CA ARG A 299 5.35 -21.08 4.01
C ARG A 299 5.78 -20.89 5.46
N ILE A 300 4.83 -20.90 6.38
CA ILE A 300 5.05 -20.70 7.82
C ILE A 300 4.68 -21.96 8.59
N ASP A 301 5.50 -22.31 9.59
CA ASP A 301 5.20 -23.34 10.57
C ASP A 301 4.40 -22.74 11.74
N PRO A 302 3.10 -23.08 11.91
CA PRO A 302 2.26 -22.50 12.96
C PRO A 302 2.64 -22.97 14.39
N ALA A 303 3.53 -23.95 14.54
CA ALA A 303 4.00 -24.42 15.84
C ALA A 303 5.02 -23.46 16.48
N ASN A 304 5.80 -22.75 15.67
CA ASN A 304 6.88 -21.86 16.12
C ASN A 304 6.92 -20.50 15.40
N ASP A 305 5.96 -20.24 14.52
CA ASP A 305 5.76 -18.97 13.82
C ASP A 305 6.93 -18.55 12.89
N ASN A 306 7.75 -19.52 12.46
CA ASN A 306 8.86 -19.26 11.53
C ASN A 306 8.46 -19.44 10.06
N VAL A 307 8.98 -18.56 9.20
CA VAL A 307 8.95 -18.76 7.74
C VAL A 307 9.98 -19.84 7.36
N VAL A 308 9.51 -21.00 6.91
CA VAL A 308 10.35 -22.15 6.56
C VAL A 308 10.75 -22.19 5.08
N ALA A 309 10.01 -21.48 4.21
CA ALA A 309 10.34 -21.36 2.80
C ALA A 309 9.70 -20.10 2.18
N THR A 310 10.38 -19.53 1.20
CA THR A 310 9.84 -18.50 0.29
C THR A 310 9.89 -19.05 -1.13
N ILE A 311 8.73 -19.27 -1.73
CA ILE A 311 8.56 -20.00 -3.00
C ILE A 311 8.22 -19.00 -4.10
N PRO A 312 9.04 -18.85 -5.15
CA PRO A 312 8.72 -17.99 -6.28
C PRO A 312 7.48 -18.47 -7.04
N VAL A 313 6.60 -17.55 -7.42
CA VAL A 313 5.42 -17.82 -8.26
C VAL A 313 5.34 -16.80 -9.42
N GLY A 314 4.20 -16.68 -10.09
CA GLY A 314 4.00 -15.69 -11.15
C GLY A 314 3.85 -14.27 -10.61
N ASN A 315 3.60 -13.31 -11.51
CA ASN A 315 3.47 -11.90 -11.16
C ASN A 315 2.11 -11.60 -10.51
N GLY A 316 2.12 -10.69 -9.53
CA GLY A 316 0.94 -10.21 -8.83
C GLY A 316 0.09 -11.31 -8.21
N PRO A 317 0.65 -12.22 -7.37
CA PRO A 317 -0.16 -13.17 -6.67
C PRO A 317 -1.14 -12.46 -5.73
N SER A 318 -2.42 -12.81 -5.80
CA SER A 318 -3.52 -12.07 -5.13
C SER A 318 -4.44 -12.94 -4.28
N SER A 319 -4.54 -14.24 -4.58
CA SER A 319 -5.45 -15.17 -3.90
C SER A 319 -4.79 -16.54 -3.73
N VAL A 320 -5.11 -17.23 -2.63
CA VAL A 320 -4.55 -18.55 -2.32
C VAL A 320 -5.59 -19.47 -1.70
N ALA A 321 -5.58 -20.75 -2.07
CA ALA A 321 -6.40 -21.79 -1.47
C ALA A 321 -5.64 -23.10 -1.34
N PHE A 322 -6.00 -23.89 -0.34
CA PHE A 322 -5.46 -25.23 -0.14
C PHE A 322 -6.50 -26.30 -0.50
N GLY A 323 -6.09 -27.31 -1.26
CA GLY A 323 -6.95 -28.43 -1.63
C GLY A 323 -6.28 -29.43 -2.55
N ALA A 324 -6.78 -30.67 -2.59
CA ALA A 324 -6.20 -31.77 -3.36
C ALA A 324 -4.68 -31.97 -3.12
N GLY A 325 -4.24 -31.79 -1.86
CA GLY A 325 -2.83 -31.91 -1.46
C GLY A 325 -1.90 -30.81 -2.02
N SER A 326 -2.47 -29.72 -2.55
CA SER A 326 -1.72 -28.63 -3.17
C SER A 326 -2.18 -27.27 -2.67
N VAL A 327 -1.27 -26.30 -2.77
CA VAL A 327 -1.59 -24.88 -2.60
C VAL A 327 -1.74 -24.27 -3.99
N TRP A 328 -2.85 -23.58 -4.21
CA TRP A 328 -3.21 -22.98 -5.49
C TRP A 328 -3.11 -21.47 -5.34
N VAL A 329 -2.27 -20.85 -6.17
CA VAL A 329 -1.94 -19.41 -6.07
C VAL A 329 -2.36 -18.73 -7.36
N LEU A 330 -3.25 -17.75 -7.26
CA LEU A 330 -3.69 -16.95 -8.39
C LEU A 330 -2.68 -15.83 -8.66
N ASN A 331 -2.03 -15.86 -9.81
CA ASN A 331 -1.14 -14.81 -10.30
C ASN A 331 -1.95 -13.87 -11.21
N GLN A 332 -2.57 -12.83 -10.65
CA GLN A 332 -3.52 -11.96 -11.35
C GLN A 332 -2.88 -11.29 -12.57
N VAL A 333 -1.67 -10.75 -12.43
CA VAL A 333 -0.97 -10.02 -13.50
C VAL A 333 -0.63 -10.93 -14.68
N ASP A 334 -0.31 -12.20 -14.43
CA ASP A 334 0.02 -13.16 -15.49
C ASP A 334 -1.20 -13.92 -16.03
N ALA A 335 -2.39 -13.75 -15.43
CA ALA A 335 -3.58 -14.57 -15.69
C ALA A 335 -3.31 -16.10 -15.60
N THR A 336 -2.62 -16.53 -14.55
CA THR A 336 -2.27 -17.96 -14.32
C THR A 336 -2.52 -18.41 -12.88
N ILE A 337 -2.61 -19.73 -12.67
CA ILE A 337 -2.49 -20.34 -11.34
C ILE A 337 -1.15 -21.07 -11.21
N SER A 338 -0.41 -20.82 -10.13
CA SER A 338 0.69 -21.69 -9.70
C SER A 338 0.17 -22.75 -8.74
N ARG A 339 0.39 -24.03 -9.09
CA ARG A 339 0.13 -25.18 -8.21
C ARG A 339 1.41 -25.55 -7.49
N ILE A 340 1.39 -25.49 -6.16
CA ILE A 340 2.52 -25.84 -5.30
C ILE A 340 2.19 -27.15 -4.58
N ALA A 341 3.08 -28.12 -4.66
CA ALA A 341 2.97 -29.35 -3.88
C ALA A 341 3.22 -29.02 -2.39
N ALA A 342 2.24 -29.33 -1.54
CA ALA A 342 2.24 -28.84 -0.15
C ALA A 342 3.29 -29.52 0.74
N ASP A 343 3.76 -30.71 0.35
CA ASP A 343 4.82 -31.46 1.02
C ASP A 343 6.20 -30.82 0.81
N SER A 344 6.56 -30.60 -0.45
CA SER A 344 7.88 -30.19 -0.92
C SER A 344 8.03 -28.68 -1.11
N GLY A 345 6.92 -27.93 -1.20
CA GLY A 345 6.95 -26.51 -1.53
C GLY A 345 7.36 -26.21 -2.97
N ARG A 346 7.38 -27.21 -3.87
CA ARG A 346 7.75 -27.01 -5.27
C ARG A 346 6.54 -26.61 -6.11
N VAL A 347 6.69 -25.61 -6.97
CA VAL A 347 5.73 -25.33 -8.05
C VAL A 347 5.75 -26.50 -9.03
N THR A 348 4.65 -27.26 -9.12
CA THR A 348 4.54 -28.41 -10.03
C THR A 348 3.98 -28.04 -11.39
N ARG A 349 3.09 -27.04 -11.43
CA ARG A 349 2.45 -26.55 -12.65
C ARG A 349 2.11 -25.07 -12.56
N THR A 350 2.10 -24.44 -13.73
CA THR A 350 1.52 -23.10 -13.95
C THR A 350 0.43 -23.24 -15.01
N ILE A 351 -0.80 -22.94 -14.65
CA ILE A 351 -2.01 -23.18 -15.45
C ILE A 351 -2.49 -21.83 -16.02
N PRO A 352 -2.60 -21.66 -17.34
CA PRO A 352 -3.15 -20.45 -17.94
C PRO A 352 -4.68 -20.39 -17.76
N LEU A 353 -5.20 -19.19 -17.48
CA LEU A 353 -6.64 -18.94 -17.34
C LEU A 353 -7.24 -18.17 -18.52
N GLY A 354 -6.42 -17.51 -19.34
CA GLY A 354 -6.83 -16.79 -20.54
C GLY A 354 -7.29 -15.34 -20.28
N GLN A 355 -7.98 -15.04 -19.18
CA GLN A 355 -8.52 -13.70 -18.89
C GLN A 355 -8.33 -13.26 -17.42
N ASN A 356 -8.57 -11.96 -17.15
CA ASN A 356 -8.25 -11.23 -15.91
C ASN A 356 -8.94 -11.85 -14.67
N PRO A 357 -8.21 -12.66 -13.87
CA PRO A 357 -8.80 -13.41 -12.79
C PRO A 357 -8.67 -12.67 -11.45
N THR A 358 -9.67 -12.77 -10.59
CA THR A 358 -9.75 -11.95 -9.36
C THR A 358 -9.58 -12.73 -8.06
N ARG A 359 -10.31 -13.83 -7.89
CA ARG A 359 -10.33 -14.64 -6.67
C ARG A 359 -10.37 -16.12 -7.00
N LEU A 360 -9.87 -16.96 -6.09
CA LEU A 360 -10.01 -18.41 -6.19
C LEU A 360 -10.49 -19.04 -4.87
N ALA A 361 -11.18 -20.17 -5.00
CA ALA A 361 -11.55 -21.03 -3.88
C ALA A 361 -11.40 -22.51 -4.27
N PHE A 362 -11.18 -23.37 -3.29
CA PHE A 362 -11.18 -24.82 -3.51
C PHE A 362 -12.39 -25.46 -2.84
N GLY A 363 -13.08 -26.35 -3.55
CA GLY A 363 -14.19 -27.10 -2.99
C GLY A 363 -14.87 -27.98 -4.03
N LEU A 364 -15.64 -28.97 -3.58
CA LEU A 364 -16.32 -29.96 -4.45
C LEU A 364 -15.34 -30.69 -5.40
N GLY A 365 -14.07 -30.81 -5.01
CA GLY A 365 -13.01 -31.47 -5.78
C GLY A 365 -12.34 -30.61 -6.85
N TYR A 366 -12.75 -29.35 -7.02
CA TYR A 366 -12.25 -28.44 -8.05
C TYR A 366 -11.65 -27.16 -7.47
N VAL A 367 -10.84 -26.48 -8.28
CA VAL A 367 -10.46 -25.08 -8.06
C VAL A 367 -11.42 -24.22 -8.87
N TRP A 368 -12.01 -23.23 -8.23
CA TRP A 368 -12.96 -22.28 -8.81
C TRP A 368 -12.35 -20.90 -8.85
N VAL A 369 -12.43 -20.21 -9.99
CA VAL A 369 -11.80 -18.90 -10.19
C VAL A 369 -12.78 -17.93 -10.84
N THR A 370 -12.90 -16.73 -10.28
CA THR A 370 -13.68 -15.66 -10.90
C THR A 370 -12.83 -14.88 -11.90
N SER A 371 -13.42 -14.52 -13.04
CA SER A 371 -12.79 -13.71 -14.08
C SER A 371 -13.65 -12.49 -14.38
N GLU A 372 -13.17 -11.32 -13.96
CA GLU A 372 -13.98 -10.10 -13.82
C GLU A 372 -14.46 -9.55 -15.17
N GLU A 373 -13.51 -9.31 -16.08
CA GLU A 373 -13.77 -8.79 -17.43
C GLU A 373 -14.54 -9.80 -18.29
N ALA A 374 -14.28 -11.08 -18.08
CA ALA A 374 -14.91 -12.18 -18.80
C ALA A 374 -16.37 -12.41 -18.37
N GLY A 375 -16.72 -12.01 -17.14
CA GLY A 375 -18.01 -12.31 -16.53
C GLY A 375 -18.27 -13.80 -16.26
N VAL A 376 -17.21 -14.61 -16.10
CA VAL A 376 -17.32 -16.07 -15.93
C VAL A 376 -16.69 -16.59 -14.64
N LEU A 377 -17.20 -17.73 -14.20
CA LEU A 377 -16.60 -18.62 -13.20
C LEU A 377 -15.89 -19.76 -13.93
N LEU A 378 -14.59 -19.89 -13.74
CA LEU A 378 -13.77 -20.97 -14.30
C LEU A 378 -13.71 -22.14 -13.31
N ARG A 379 -13.91 -23.36 -13.83
CA ARG A 379 -13.70 -24.62 -13.10
C ARG A 379 -12.42 -25.27 -13.58
N ILE A 380 -11.49 -25.55 -12.66
CA ILE A 380 -10.21 -26.21 -12.96
C ILE A 380 -10.16 -27.57 -12.27
N ASP A 381 -9.83 -28.60 -13.04
CA ASP A 381 -9.66 -29.97 -12.53
C ASP A 381 -8.23 -30.17 -11.98
N PRO A 382 -8.08 -30.47 -10.67
CA PRO A 382 -6.79 -30.77 -10.07
C PRO A 382 -6.07 -32.00 -10.64
N LYS A 383 -6.76 -32.92 -11.31
CA LYS A 383 -6.16 -34.12 -11.89
C LYS A 383 -5.48 -33.80 -13.22
N THR A 384 -6.15 -33.04 -14.08
CA THR A 384 -5.63 -32.69 -15.41
C THR A 384 -4.83 -31.38 -15.41
N ASN A 385 -5.02 -30.51 -14.41
CA ASN A 385 -4.48 -29.15 -14.37
C ASN A 385 -4.94 -28.27 -15.54
N SER A 386 -6.21 -28.41 -15.93
CA SER A 386 -6.82 -27.64 -17.02
C SER A 386 -8.13 -27.00 -16.59
N VAL A 387 -8.44 -25.85 -17.20
CA VAL A 387 -9.81 -25.30 -17.18
C VAL A 387 -10.70 -26.29 -17.92
N VAL A 388 -11.73 -26.80 -17.25
CA VAL A 388 -12.68 -27.77 -17.81
C VAL A 388 -14.05 -27.14 -18.11
N GLU A 389 -14.34 -25.98 -17.53
CA GLU A 389 -15.58 -25.25 -17.76
C GLU A 389 -15.40 -23.75 -17.49
N ALA A 390 -16.15 -22.93 -18.23
CA ALA A 390 -16.32 -21.50 -17.99
C ALA A 390 -17.82 -21.18 -17.98
N THR A 391 -18.37 -20.90 -16.79
CA THR A 391 -19.80 -20.67 -16.59
C THR A 391 -20.08 -19.17 -16.50
N PRO A 392 -20.94 -18.58 -17.36
CA PRO A 392 -21.32 -17.17 -17.24
C PRO A 392 -22.06 -16.91 -15.91
N VAL A 393 -21.58 -15.95 -15.12
CA VAL A 393 -22.15 -15.65 -13.79
C VAL A 393 -22.69 -14.23 -13.64
N GLY A 394 -22.33 -13.32 -14.55
CA GLY A 394 -22.73 -11.90 -14.50
C GLY A 394 -21.53 -10.98 -14.71
N ASN A 395 -21.73 -9.67 -14.61
CA ASN A 395 -20.64 -8.71 -14.75
C ASN A 395 -19.87 -8.56 -13.43
N GLY A 396 -18.55 -8.46 -13.54
CA GLY A 396 -17.66 -8.17 -12.42
C GLY A 396 -17.69 -9.20 -11.27
N PRO A 397 -17.52 -10.51 -11.52
CA PRO A 397 -17.33 -11.48 -10.46
C PRO A 397 -15.99 -11.26 -9.74
N VAL A 398 -16.03 -11.05 -8.43
CA VAL A 398 -14.85 -10.70 -7.60
C VAL A 398 -14.63 -11.58 -6.38
N GLY A 399 -15.65 -12.31 -5.93
CA GLY A 399 -15.59 -13.17 -4.75
C GLY A 399 -16.17 -14.54 -5.05
N VAL A 400 -15.58 -15.60 -4.48
CA VAL A 400 -16.06 -16.97 -4.65
C VAL A 400 -15.95 -17.78 -3.37
N ALA A 401 -16.97 -18.56 -3.05
CA ALA A 401 -17.01 -19.53 -1.96
C ALA A 401 -17.67 -20.83 -2.40
N VAL A 402 -17.33 -21.93 -1.73
CA VAL A 402 -17.89 -23.25 -2.03
C VAL A 402 -18.54 -23.81 -0.76
N GLY A 403 -19.79 -24.27 -0.88
CA GLY A 403 -20.57 -24.77 0.25
C GLY A 403 -22.00 -25.14 -0.14
N GLU A 404 -22.64 -26.00 0.64
CA GLU A 404 -23.99 -26.52 0.36
C GLU A 404 -24.12 -27.15 -1.04
N ASN A 405 -23.12 -27.93 -1.45
CA ASN A 405 -23.01 -28.53 -2.79
C ASN A 405 -23.11 -27.54 -3.96
N ALA A 406 -22.81 -26.27 -3.73
CA ALA A 406 -22.85 -25.21 -4.74
C ALA A 406 -21.62 -24.30 -4.65
N VAL A 407 -21.44 -23.50 -5.70
CA VAL A 407 -20.45 -22.41 -5.75
C VAL A 407 -21.19 -21.08 -5.72
N TRP A 408 -20.76 -20.17 -4.86
CA TRP A 408 -21.39 -18.87 -4.65
C TRP A 408 -20.43 -17.79 -5.13
N VAL A 409 -20.90 -16.91 -6.02
CA VAL A 409 -20.08 -15.88 -6.68
C VAL A 409 -20.66 -14.50 -6.41
N ALA A 410 -19.83 -13.58 -5.93
CA ALA A 410 -20.18 -12.18 -5.74
C ALA A 410 -19.90 -11.38 -7.01
N ASN A 411 -20.92 -10.71 -7.55
CA ASN A 411 -20.85 -9.85 -8.73
C ASN A 411 -21.05 -8.39 -8.30
N THR A 412 -19.96 -7.62 -8.17
CA THR A 412 -19.99 -6.28 -7.55
C THR A 412 -20.82 -5.27 -8.36
N PRO A 413 -20.58 -5.10 -9.68
CA PRO A 413 -21.31 -4.09 -10.46
C PRO A 413 -22.79 -4.44 -10.61
N ASP A 414 -23.09 -5.74 -10.75
CA ASP A 414 -24.44 -6.26 -10.90
C ASP A 414 -25.25 -6.23 -9.58
N ARG A 415 -24.59 -6.10 -8.42
CA ARG A 415 -25.20 -6.24 -7.09
C ARG A 415 -25.92 -7.58 -6.91
N THR A 416 -25.27 -8.67 -7.31
CA THR A 416 -25.87 -10.01 -7.22
C THR A 416 -24.92 -11.04 -6.62
N ILE A 417 -25.49 -12.08 -6.01
CA ILE A 417 -24.81 -13.35 -5.76
C ILE A 417 -25.33 -14.39 -6.76
N SER A 418 -24.42 -15.02 -7.49
CA SER A 418 -24.73 -16.16 -8.36
C SER A 418 -24.45 -17.47 -7.63
N ARG A 419 -25.47 -18.32 -7.49
CA ARG A 419 -25.33 -19.72 -7.05
C ARG A 419 -25.19 -20.59 -8.29
N VAL A 420 -24.07 -21.28 -8.42
CA VAL A 420 -23.75 -22.19 -9.53
C VAL A 420 -23.79 -23.63 -9.05
N GLU A 421 -24.54 -24.46 -9.77
CA GLU A 421 -24.62 -25.90 -9.51
C GLU A 421 -23.55 -26.64 -10.34
N PRO A 422 -22.53 -27.27 -9.72
CA PRO A 422 -21.37 -27.80 -10.46
C PRO A 422 -21.66 -28.91 -11.47
N GLY A 423 -22.77 -29.63 -11.29
CA GLY A 423 -23.14 -30.76 -12.15
C GLY A 423 -23.79 -30.33 -13.45
N SER A 424 -24.76 -29.41 -13.38
CA SER A 424 -25.51 -28.91 -14.53
C SER A 424 -24.95 -27.62 -15.12
N GLY A 425 -24.20 -26.84 -14.35
CA GLY A 425 -23.79 -25.48 -14.70
C GLY A 425 -24.90 -24.44 -14.50
N ASP A 426 -26.03 -24.83 -13.91
CA ASP A 426 -27.17 -23.93 -13.71
C ASP A 426 -26.80 -22.78 -12.78
N VAL A 427 -27.16 -21.56 -13.20
CA VAL A 427 -26.86 -20.32 -12.46
C VAL A 427 -28.16 -19.67 -12.00
N MET A 428 -28.29 -19.51 -10.68
CA MET A 428 -29.36 -18.75 -10.04
C MET A 428 -28.80 -17.44 -9.48
N LYS A 429 -29.40 -16.30 -9.85
CA LYS A 429 -29.02 -14.99 -9.32
C LYS A 429 -29.89 -14.59 -8.13
N ILE A 430 -29.25 -14.05 -7.10
CA ILE A 430 -29.88 -13.44 -5.93
C ILE A 430 -29.51 -11.96 -5.96
N ASN A 431 -30.50 -11.08 -6.04
CA ASN A 431 -30.28 -9.64 -6.04
C ASN A 431 -30.01 -9.14 -4.63
N LEU A 432 -29.01 -8.28 -4.49
CA LEU A 432 -28.66 -7.60 -3.27
C LEU A 432 -28.98 -6.10 -3.38
N VAL A 433 -29.21 -5.48 -2.23
CA VAL A 433 -29.35 -4.02 -2.14
C VAL A 433 -27.99 -3.34 -2.35
N ASP A 434 -26.96 -3.90 -1.71
CA ASP A 434 -25.58 -3.40 -1.67
C ASP A 434 -24.67 -4.18 -2.65
N ARG A 435 -23.41 -3.74 -2.80
CA ARG A 435 -22.39 -4.29 -3.69
C ARG A 435 -21.58 -5.38 -2.99
N PRO A 436 -21.75 -6.66 -3.36
CA PRO A 436 -21.00 -7.74 -2.76
C PRO A 436 -19.55 -7.73 -3.25
N ALA A 437 -18.59 -7.85 -2.34
CA ALA A 437 -17.16 -7.90 -2.68
C ALA A 437 -16.50 -9.22 -2.28
N GLU A 438 -16.94 -9.82 -1.18
CA GLU A 438 -16.40 -11.09 -0.71
C GLU A 438 -17.52 -11.99 -0.18
N VAL A 439 -17.30 -13.29 -0.30
CA VAL A 439 -18.25 -14.30 0.12
C VAL A 439 -17.51 -15.44 0.82
N THR A 440 -18.12 -15.98 1.89
CA THR A 440 -17.67 -17.22 2.53
C THR A 440 -18.86 -18.08 2.91
N TYR A 441 -18.64 -19.38 3.11
CA TYR A 441 -19.68 -20.31 3.55
C TYR A 441 -19.29 -20.94 4.88
N THR A 442 -20.21 -20.92 5.85
CA THR A 442 -20.01 -21.57 7.14
C THR A 442 -21.35 -21.86 7.81
N GLY A 443 -21.49 -23.02 8.45
CA GLY A 443 -22.67 -23.36 9.25
C GLY A 443 -24.02 -23.38 8.51
N GLY A 444 -24.04 -23.63 7.20
CA GLY A 444 -25.26 -23.57 6.37
C GLY A 444 -25.63 -22.17 5.88
N THR A 445 -24.81 -21.16 6.18
CA THR A 445 -25.03 -19.77 5.78
C THR A 445 -23.91 -19.31 4.85
N VAL A 446 -24.32 -18.62 3.78
CA VAL A 446 -23.42 -17.86 2.92
C VAL A 446 -23.37 -16.44 3.47
N TRP A 447 -22.18 -16.00 3.85
CA TRP A 447 -21.92 -14.67 4.36
C TRP A 447 -21.30 -13.83 3.25
N VAL A 448 -21.86 -12.64 3.05
CA VAL A 448 -21.45 -11.71 2.01
C VAL A 448 -20.97 -10.43 2.66
N ALA A 449 -19.75 -10.00 2.37
CA ALA A 449 -19.25 -8.70 2.74
C ALA A 449 -19.57 -7.69 1.64
N ASN A 450 -20.27 -6.63 2.00
CA ASN A 450 -20.66 -5.57 1.09
C ASN A 450 -19.89 -4.29 1.44
N THR A 451 -19.17 -3.75 0.45
CA THR A 451 -18.11 -2.78 0.69
C THR A 451 -18.53 -1.32 0.57
N LEU A 452 -19.71 -1.02 0.00
CA LEU A 452 -20.16 0.37 -0.16
C LEU A 452 -20.87 0.87 1.10
N ASP A 453 -21.82 0.09 1.64
CA ASP A 453 -22.61 0.52 2.80
C ASP A 453 -22.06 -0.02 4.14
N GLY A 454 -20.96 -0.78 4.10
CA GLY A 454 -20.34 -1.37 5.28
C GLY A 454 -21.26 -2.39 5.94
N THR A 455 -21.63 -3.45 5.21
CA THR A 455 -22.58 -4.44 5.74
C THR A 455 -22.14 -5.88 5.49
N LEU A 456 -22.58 -6.78 6.36
CA LEU A 456 -22.55 -8.22 6.12
C LEU A 456 -23.96 -8.71 5.85
N THR A 457 -24.19 -9.37 4.73
CA THR A 457 -25.48 -10.02 4.42
C THR A 457 -25.37 -11.53 4.61
N GLN A 458 -26.30 -12.10 5.36
CA GLN A 458 -26.47 -13.55 5.47
C GLN A 458 -27.43 -14.05 4.39
N ILE A 459 -27.12 -15.18 3.79
CA ILE A 459 -28.01 -15.90 2.88
C ILE A 459 -28.08 -17.35 3.37
N ASP A 460 -29.28 -17.84 3.62
CA ASP A 460 -29.47 -19.24 3.98
C ASP A 460 -29.22 -20.13 2.76
N ALA A 461 -28.26 -21.04 2.84
CA ALA A 461 -27.76 -21.74 1.66
C ALA A 461 -28.77 -22.74 1.08
N GLY A 462 -29.63 -23.31 1.92
CA GLY A 462 -30.64 -24.30 1.53
C GLY A 462 -31.89 -23.66 0.91
N SER A 463 -32.51 -22.73 1.64
CA SER A 463 -33.73 -22.02 1.23
C SER A 463 -33.48 -20.87 0.26
N ARG A 464 -32.23 -20.37 0.18
CA ARG A 464 -31.78 -19.29 -0.72
C ARG A 464 -32.43 -17.93 -0.41
N GLN A 465 -33.00 -17.80 0.77
CA GLN A 465 -33.62 -16.56 1.24
C GLN A 465 -32.55 -15.63 1.82
N LEU A 466 -32.71 -14.33 1.57
CA LEU A 466 -31.92 -13.30 2.23
C LEU A 466 -32.25 -13.31 3.72
N GLY A 467 -31.22 -13.51 4.53
CA GLY A 467 -31.28 -13.44 5.98
C GLY A 467 -31.09 -12.01 6.47
N ARG A 468 -30.38 -11.85 7.59
CA ARG A 468 -30.12 -10.54 8.17
C ARG A 468 -29.02 -9.81 7.41
N THR A 469 -29.18 -8.50 7.27
CA THR A 469 -28.10 -7.57 6.93
C THR A 469 -27.61 -6.92 8.24
N ILE A 470 -26.34 -7.11 8.54
CA ILE A 470 -25.68 -6.65 9.74
C ILE A 470 -24.81 -5.47 9.35
N ARG A 471 -25.04 -4.31 9.97
CA ARG A 471 -24.23 -3.12 9.70
C ARG A 471 -22.90 -3.22 10.43
N THR A 472 -21.80 -3.21 9.70
CA THR A 472 -20.48 -2.93 10.24
C THR A 472 -20.27 -1.41 10.19
N VAL A 473 -19.64 -0.78 11.17
CA VAL A 473 -19.36 0.67 11.07
C VAL A 473 -18.36 0.95 9.95
N ASP A 474 -17.52 -0.03 9.67
CA ASP A 474 -16.45 0.00 8.69
C ASP A 474 -16.65 -0.98 7.53
N ASN A 475 -15.78 -0.90 6.52
CA ASN A 475 -15.91 -1.60 5.24
C ASN A 475 -15.40 -3.06 5.36
N PRO A 476 -16.27 -4.08 5.37
CA PRO A 476 -15.84 -5.47 5.51
C PRO A 476 -15.13 -5.93 4.23
N ALA A 477 -13.89 -6.37 4.34
CA ALA A 477 -12.99 -6.60 3.21
C ALA A 477 -12.46 -8.03 3.10
N GLY A 478 -12.69 -8.87 4.10
CA GLY A 478 -12.19 -10.24 4.17
C GLY A 478 -13.05 -11.08 5.10
N LEU A 479 -13.37 -12.32 4.72
CA LEU A 479 -14.21 -13.22 5.51
C LEU A 479 -13.54 -14.57 5.76
N ALA A 480 -13.52 -15.03 7.01
CA ALA A 480 -13.01 -16.35 7.39
C ALA A 480 -14.03 -17.14 8.24
N PRO A 481 -14.32 -18.41 7.90
CA PRO A 481 -15.22 -19.26 8.67
C PRO A 481 -14.79 -19.49 10.13
N SER A 482 -15.74 -19.51 11.07
CA SER A 482 -15.51 -19.85 12.48
C SER A 482 -16.69 -20.65 13.06
N GLY A 483 -16.79 -21.93 12.73
CA GLY A 483 -17.91 -22.77 13.17
C GLY A 483 -19.22 -22.37 12.48
N ARG A 484 -20.15 -21.73 13.20
CA ARG A 484 -21.36 -21.13 12.60
C ARG A 484 -21.25 -19.62 12.42
N ASP A 485 -20.17 -19.04 12.94
CA ASP A 485 -19.92 -17.61 12.97
C ASP A 485 -18.87 -17.25 11.92
N VAL A 486 -18.65 -15.97 11.70
CA VAL A 486 -17.68 -15.47 10.71
C VAL A 486 -16.74 -14.46 11.34
N TRP A 487 -15.44 -14.61 11.08
CA TRP A 487 -14.49 -13.51 11.26
C TRP A 487 -14.54 -12.63 10.03
N THR A 488 -14.65 -11.33 10.23
CA THR A 488 -14.47 -10.33 9.18
C THR A 488 -13.31 -9.43 9.52
N ILE A 489 -12.51 -9.05 8.52
CA ILE A 489 -11.60 -7.91 8.64
C ILE A 489 -12.29 -6.68 8.09
N ALA A 490 -12.32 -5.61 8.87
CA ALA A 490 -12.87 -4.34 8.46
C ALA A 490 -11.74 -3.39 8.06
N LEU A 491 -11.82 -2.88 6.83
CA LEU A 491 -11.06 -1.72 6.37
C LEU A 491 -11.79 -0.45 6.76
N THR A 492 -11.03 0.63 6.94
CA THR A 492 -11.59 1.94 7.28
C THR A 492 -12.75 2.33 6.36
N SER A 493 -13.92 2.66 6.92
CA SER A 493 -15.09 3.19 6.22
C SER A 493 -14.82 4.59 5.70
N SER A 494 -15.40 4.87 4.53
CA SER A 494 -15.38 6.17 3.84
C SER A 494 -15.97 7.33 4.66
N LEU A 495 -16.63 7.08 5.80
CA LEU A 495 -17.41 8.06 6.55
C LEU A 495 -16.84 8.40 7.94
N ALA A 496 -16.20 7.46 8.64
CA ALA A 496 -15.76 7.66 10.03
C ALA A 496 -14.54 8.60 10.16
N HIS A 497 -13.81 8.83 9.06
CA HIS A 497 -12.55 9.60 9.04
C HIS A 497 -12.54 10.72 8.00
N ARG A 498 -13.72 11.21 7.58
CA ARG A 498 -13.79 12.40 6.72
C ARG A 498 -13.44 13.65 7.50
N GLY A 499 -12.62 14.50 6.88
CA GLY A 499 -12.32 15.82 7.39
C GLY A 499 -10.84 16.15 7.39
N GLY A 500 -10.54 17.38 7.80
CA GLY A 500 -9.17 17.82 8.06
C GLY A 500 -8.39 18.27 6.82
N THR A 501 -7.14 18.66 7.06
CA THR A 501 -6.21 19.15 6.05
C THR A 501 -5.05 18.18 5.92
N LEU A 502 -4.86 17.61 4.72
CA LEU A 502 -3.66 16.85 4.40
C LEU A 502 -2.58 17.79 3.87
N ARG A 503 -1.43 17.87 4.55
CA ARG A 503 -0.30 18.72 4.15
C ARG A 503 0.71 17.91 3.34
N ILE A 504 0.96 18.30 2.10
CA ILE A 504 1.87 17.59 1.20
C ILE A 504 3.10 18.45 0.92
N ALA A 505 4.28 17.92 1.20
CA ALA A 505 5.55 18.48 0.80
C ALA A 505 5.94 17.87 -0.56
N ALA A 506 6.04 18.70 -1.59
CA ALA A 506 6.42 18.28 -2.93
C ALA A 506 7.73 18.96 -3.34
N GLY A 507 8.70 18.16 -3.78
CA GLY A 507 10.03 18.64 -4.11
C GLY A 507 10.24 18.97 -5.57
N THR A 508 11.50 18.97 -5.96
CA THR A 508 12.02 19.35 -7.30
C THR A 508 12.54 18.15 -8.09
N GLY A 509 12.36 16.93 -7.60
CA GLY A 509 12.87 15.69 -8.19
C GLY A 509 11.99 15.11 -9.29
N ASP A 510 12.18 13.83 -9.62
CA ASP A 510 11.44 13.16 -10.71
C ASP A 510 9.94 13.07 -10.43
N ALA A 511 9.53 13.04 -9.16
CA ALA A 511 8.11 13.07 -8.78
C ALA A 511 7.51 14.48 -8.84
N ALA A 512 8.31 15.53 -9.04
CA ALA A 512 7.88 16.93 -8.96
C ALA A 512 6.64 17.25 -9.80
N PHE A 513 5.89 18.24 -9.34
CA PHE A 513 4.75 18.78 -10.05
C PHE A 513 5.19 19.63 -11.25
N ASP A 514 4.69 19.34 -12.44
CA ASP A 514 4.95 20.11 -13.67
C ASP A 514 3.83 21.13 -13.98
N THR A 515 2.56 20.72 -13.99
CA THR A 515 1.42 21.56 -14.41
C THR A 515 0.09 21.09 -13.82
N PRO A 516 -0.85 22.01 -13.49
CA PRO A 516 -2.20 21.65 -13.07
C PRO A 516 -3.14 21.29 -14.24
N ASP A 517 -2.66 21.41 -15.48
CA ASP A 517 -3.43 21.12 -16.68
C ASP A 517 -3.32 19.63 -17.06
N PRO A 518 -4.43 18.87 -17.04
CA PRO A 518 -4.35 17.43 -17.28
C PRO A 518 -3.97 17.08 -18.72
N GLY A 519 -4.10 18.02 -19.66
CA GLY A 519 -3.64 17.82 -21.04
C GLY A 519 -2.12 17.86 -21.19
N ALA A 520 -1.38 18.37 -20.20
CA ALA A 520 0.07 18.54 -20.24
C ALA A 520 0.82 17.89 -19.07
N ALA A 521 0.11 17.38 -18.08
CA ALA A 521 0.69 16.72 -16.92
C ALA A 521 1.37 15.41 -17.35
N TYR A 522 2.68 15.30 -17.17
CA TYR A 522 3.44 14.08 -17.47
C TYR A 522 4.13 13.51 -16.23
N ARG A 523 4.46 14.34 -15.24
CA ARG A 523 5.09 13.88 -14.00
C ARG A 523 4.07 13.23 -13.06
N VAL A 524 4.55 12.25 -12.29
CA VAL A 524 3.74 11.44 -11.36
C VAL A 524 3.00 12.31 -10.34
N GLY A 525 3.64 13.35 -9.80
CA GLY A 525 2.99 14.26 -8.87
C GLY A 525 1.80 15.01 -9.47
N SER A 526 1.89 15.35 -10.75
CA SER A 526 0.77 15.98 -11.49
C SER A 526 -0.29 14.97 -11.88
N TRP A 527 0.06 13.72 -12.21
CA TRP A 527 -0.91 12.65 -12.45
C TRP A 527 -1.71 12.34 -11.19
N GLN A 528 -1.06 12.21 -10.03
CA GLN A 528 -1.71 11.99 -8.74
C GLN A 528 -2.69 13.12 -8.41
N LEU A 529 -2.33 14.38 -8.70
CA LEU A 529 -3.21 15.52 -8.52
C LEU A 529 -4.36 15.54 -9.54
N ALA A 530 -4.04 15.34 -10.82
CA ALA A 530 -5.03 15.37 -11.90
C ALA A 530 -6.13 14.33 -11.65
N TRP A 531 -5.75 13.16 -11.13
CA TRP A 531 -6.68 12.07 -10.90
C TRP A 531 -7.76 12.38 -9.86
N ILE A 532 -7.51 13.28 -8.90
CA ILE A 532 -8.51 13.67 -7.89
C ILE A 532 -9.31 14.93 -8.28
N VAL A 533 -8.97 15.55 -9.41
CA VAL A 533 -9.57 16.81 -9.90
C VAL A 533 -10.34 16.61 -11.20
N TYR A 534 -9.85 15.78 -12.12
CA TYR A 534 -10.39 15.60 -13.46
C TYR A 534 -10.70 14.12 -13.70
N ASP A 535 -11.87 13.84 -14.28
CA ASP A 535 -12.31 12.48 -14.59
C ASP A 535 -12.42 12.27 -16.11
N GLY A 536 -12.30 11.00 -16.50
CA GLY A 536 -12.40 10.53 -17.88
C GLY A 536 -13.61 9.65 -18.12
N LEU A 537 -13.69 9.02 -19.30
CA LEU A 537 -14.69 7.98 -19.55
C LEU A 537 -14.47 6.75 -18.66
N VAL A 538 -13.19 6.40 -18.50
CA VAL A 538 -12.69 5.27 -17.71
C VAL A 538 -11.53 5.77 -16.86
N ALA A 539 -11.24 5.04 -15.79
CA ALA A 539 -10.10 5.31 -14.92
C ALA A 539 -9.45 4.00 -14.50
N TYR A 540 -8.24 4.06 -13.95
CA TYR A 540 -7.72 2.93 -13.18
C TYR A 540 -8.52 2.77 -11.87
N ARG A 541 -8.56 1.56 -11.31
CA ARG A 541 -9.23 1.32 -10.03
C ARG A 541 -8.48 2.01 -8.89
N ARG A 542 -9.17 2.79 -8.06
CA ARG A 542 -8.64 3.46 -6.86
C ARG A 542 -8.46 2.51 -5.69
N THR A 543 -7.56 1.54 -5.88
CA THR A 543 -7.15 0.60 -4.84
C THR A 543 -5.64 0.41 -4.86
N GLY A 544 -5.12 -0.08 -3.73
CA GLY A 544 -3.72 -0.48 -3.62
C GLY A 544 -3.45 -1.86 -4.23
N GLY A 545 -2.17 -2.13 -4.50
CA GLY A 545 -1.73 -3.44 -5.00
C GLY A 545 -2.10 -3.71 -6.48
N PRO A 546 -1.93 -4.95 -6.97
CA PRO A 546 -2.05 -5.28 -8.39
C PRO A 546 -3.39 -4.92 -9.03
N SER A 547 -4.49 -4.96 -8.27
CA SER A 547 -5.82 -4.61 -8.77
C SER A 547 -5.97 -3.13 -9.10
N GLY A 548 -5.05 -2.27 -8.65
CA GLY A 548 -4.98 -0.87 -9.05
C GLY A 548 -4.62 -0.66 -10.53
N ASN A 549 -4.16 -1.71 -11.23
CA ASN A 549 -3.88 -1.70 -12.67
C ASN A 549 -5.11 -2.05 -13.54
N THR A 550 -6.27 -2.33 -12.94
CA THR A 550 -7.50 -2.62 -13.66
C THR A 550 -8.17 -1.33 -14.12
N VAL A 551 -8.59 -1.27 -15.38
CA VAL A 551 -9.41 -0.18 -15.92
C VAL A 551 -10.88 -0.42 -15.60
N VAL A 552 -11.54 0.59 -15.02
CA VAL A 552 -12.94 0.55 -14.58
C VAL A 552 -13.73 1.72 -15.19
N PRO A 553 -15.07 1.61 -15.30
CA PRO A 553 -15.92 2.71 -15.74
C PRO A 553 -15.88 3.89 -14.76
N ASP A 554 -15.77 5.09 -15.31
CA ASP A 554 -15.76 6.33 -14.55
C ASP A 554 -16.99 7.19 -14.89
N LEU A 555 -16.86 8.26 -15.69
CA LEU A 555 -18.02 9.02 -16.17
C LEU A 555 -18.84 8.23 -17.19
N ALA A 556 -18.29 7.17 -17.78
CA ALA A 556 -19.07 6.21 -18.56
C ALA A 556 -19.89 5.28 -17.65
N THR A 557 -21.05 4.84 -18.12
CA THR A 557 -21.92 3.91 -17.37
C THR A 557 -21.33 2.51 -17.26
N ALA A 558 -20.49 2.11 -18.21
CA ALA A 558 -19.84 0.79 -18.30
C ALA A 558 -18.57 0.90 -19.17
N LEU A 559 -17.76 -0.17 -19.21
CA LEU A 559 -16.70 -0.33 -20.20
C LEU A 559 -17.32 -0.36 -21.61
N PRO A 560 -16.57 0.04 -22.65
CA PRO A 560 -17.16 0.21 -23.97
C PRO A 560 -17.52 -1.12 -24.61
N VAL A 561 -18.51 -1.06 -25.51
CA VAL A 561 -18.69 -2.14 -26.47
C VAL A 561 -17.61 -1.97 -27.54
N ILE A 562 -16.71 -2.95 -27.64
CA ILE A 562 -15.63 -2.96 -28.63
C ILE A 562 -16.13 -3.65 -29.90
N GLN A 563 -16.02 -2.95 -31.03
CA GLN A 563 -16.51 -3.38 -32.34
C GLN A 563 -15.39 -3.32 -33.39
N ASP A 564 -15.70 -3.80 -34.61
CA ASP A 564 -14.85 -3.70 -35.80
C ASP A 564 -13.41 -4.24 -35.64
N GLY A 565 -13.29 -5.30 -34.84
CA GLY A 565 -12.02 -5.95 -34.55
C GLY A 565 -11.10 -5.16 -33.62
N GLY A 566 -11.66 -4.32 -32.73
CA GLY A 566 -10.87 -3.50 -31.80
C GLY A 566 -10.63 -2.06 -32.24
N ARG A 567 -11.32 -1.60 -33.29
CA ARG A 567 -11.16 -0.24 -33.85
C ARG A 567 -12.23 0.75 -33.40
N THR A 568 -13.37 0.27 -32.93
CA THR A 568 -14.48 1.14 -32.56
C THR A 568 -14.91 0.88 -31.13
N TYR A 569 -14.91 1.94 -30.31
CA TYR A 569 -15.23 1.90 -28.89
C TYR A 569 -16.44 2.79 -28.62
N VAL A 570 -17.56 2.16 -28.21
CA VAL A 570 -18.82 2.88 -27.96
C VAL A 570 -19.07 3.00 -26.46
N PHE A 571 -19.14 4.25 -26.00
CA PHE A 571 -19.40 4.59 -24.60
C PHE A 571 -20.74 5.30 -24.43
N LYS A 572 -21.34 5.11 -23.25
CA LYS A 572 -22.47 5.89 -22.77
C LYS A 572 -22.04 6.75 -21.60
N LEU A 573 -22.16 8.06 -21.72
CA LEU A 573 -21.84 9.01 -20.65
C LEU A 573 -23.02 9.09 -19.67
N ARG A 574 -22.70 9.16 -18.36
CA ARG A 574 -23.71 9.37 -17.30
C ARG A 574 -24.36 10.74 -17.45
N LYS A 575 -25.63 10.84 -17.01
CA LYS A 575 -26.41 12.10 -17.10
C LYS A 575 -26.22 12.95 -15.84
N GLY A 576 -26.21 14.27 -16.00
CA GLY A 576 -26.23 15.22 -14.88
C GLY A 576 -24.86 15.55 -14.29
N ILE A 577 -23.77 15.14 -14.94
CA ILE A 577 -22.40 15.46 -14.51
C ILE A 577 -22.16 16.98 -14.64
N ARG A 578 -21.48 17.57 -13.65
CA ARG A 578 -21.12 18.98 -13.62
C ARG A 578 -19.64 19.16 -13.31
N TYR A 579 -19.03 20.14 -13.96
CA TYR A 579 -17.72 20.66 -13.57
C TYR A 579 -17.83 21.46 -12.26
N SER A 580 -16.69 21.73 -11.63
CA SER A 580 -16.58 22.43 -10.35
C SER A 580 -17.04 23.90 -10.36
N ASN A 581 -17.25 24.48 -11.54
CA ASN A 581 -17.89 25.79 -11.73
C ASN A 581 -19.43 25.70 -11.94
N GLY A 582 -20.01 24.49 -11.89
CA GLY A 582 -21.43 24.20 -12.08
C GLY A 582 -21.87 23.97 -13.53
N THR A 583 -21.01 24.19 -14.53
CA THR A 583 -21.37 23.93 -15.95
C THR A 583 -21.57 22.43 -16.18
N ALA A 584 -22.58 22.07 -16.99
CA ALA A 584 -22.86 20.67 -17.33
C ALA A 584 -21.79 20.12 -18.28
N VAL A 585 -21.36 18.89 -18.04
CA VAL A 585 -20.45 18.15 -18.93
C VAL A 585 -21.25 17.65 -20.14
N LYS A 586 -20.64 17.73 -21.33
CA LYS A 586 -21.20 17.22 -22.58
C LYS A 586 -20.30 16.15 -23.19
N ALA A 587 -20.86 15.32 -24.06
CA ALA A 587 -20.08 14.31 -24.78
C ALA A 587 -19.01 14.97 -25.67
N SER A 588 -19.34 16.10 -26.29
CA SER A 588 -18.45 16.87 -27.16
C SER A 588 -17.25 17.51 -26.45
N ASP A 589 -17.28 17.64 -25.13
CA ASP A 589 -16.18 18.20 -24.33
C ASP A 589 -14.94 17.31 -24.37
N LEU A 590 -15.10 15.97 -24.44
CA LEU A 590 -13.96 15.04 -24.57
C LEU A 590 -13.22 15.26 -25.89
N ARG A 591 -13.95 15.41 -27.00
CA ARG A 591 -13.34 15.70 -28.30
C ARG A 591 -12.55 17.00 -28.23
N HIS A 592 -13.13 18.03 -27.63
CA HIS A 592 -12.46 19.31 -27.44
C HIS A 592 -11.16 19.17 -26.64
N ALA A 593 -11.19 18.44 -25.52
CA ALA A 593 -10.03 18.22 -24.67
C ALA A 593 -8.89 17.52 -25.42
N ILE A 594 -9.19 16.50 -26.21
CA ILE A 594 -8.19 15.74 -26.99
C ILE A 594 -7.63 16.60 -28.13
N GLU A 595 -8.46 17.31 -28.89
CA GLU A 595 -8.00 18.23 -29.94
C GLU A 595 -7.08 19.34 -29.39
N ARG A 596 -7.38 19.81 -28.17
CA ARG A 596 -6.56 20.80 -27.47
C ARG A 596 -5.15 20.28 -27.17
N GLY A 597 -5.00 19.02 -26.76
CA GLY A 597 -3.70 18.38 -26.59
C GLY A 597 -2.89 18.31 -27.89
N TYR A 598 -3.51 17.85 -28.99
CA TYR A 598 -2.85 17.77 -30.30
C TYR A 598 -2.35 19.13 -30.81
N ARG A 599 -3.13 20.21 -30.64
CA ARG A 599 -2.72 21.55 -31.08
C ARG A 599 -1.49 22.07 -30.31
N GLU A 600 -1.25 21.61 -29.10
CA GLU A 600 -0.16 22.13 -28.25
C GLU A 600 1.05 21.19 -28.19
N HIS A 601 1.03 20.08 -28.94
CA HIS A 601 2.12 19.09 -28.99
C HIS A 601 2.50 18.59 -27.60
N THR A 602 1.53 18.51 -26.69
CA THR A 602 1.75 17.89 -25.38
C THR A 602 2.12 16.44 -25.64
N GLY A 603 3.38 16.11 -25.34
CA GLY A 603 4.12 14.96 -25.88
C GLY A 603 3.61 13.56 -25.51
N PHE A 604 2.35 13.39 -25.11
CA PHE A 604 1.78 12.07 -24.94
C PHE A 604 1.16 11.56 -26.24
N THR A 605 1.92 10.69 -26.90
CA THR A 605 1.55 9.92 -28.09
C THR A 605 0.52 8.82 -27.83
N GLY A 606 0.05 8.62 -26.59
CA GLY A 606 -0.79 7.48 -26.25
C GLY A 606 -2.24 7.52 -26.76
N ILE A 607 -2.72 8.61 -27.36
CA ILE A 607 -4.03 8.61 -28.05
C ILE A 607 -3.84 8.73 -29.58
N ALA A 608 -2.60 8.58 -30.08
CA ALA A 608 -2.22 8.77 -31.49
C ALA A 608 -2.99 7.91 -32.50
N GLU A 609 -3.63 6.82 -32.08
CA GLU A 609 -4.36 5.91 -32.96
C GLU A 609 -5.76 6.42 -33.35
N ILE A 610 -6.27 7.50 -32.73
CA ILE A 610 -7.60 8.04 -33.08
C ILE A 610 -7.62 8.50 -34.54
N SER A 611 -8.62 8.04 -35.29
CA SER A 611 -8.76 8.37 -36.70
C SER A 611 -8.77 9.88 -36.95
N GLY A 612 -7.86 10.33 -37.80
CA GLY A 612 -7.67 11.75 -38.14
C GLY A 612 -6.56 12.46 -37.34
N SER A 613 -6.05 11.86 -36.26
CA SER A 613 -4.96 12.42 -35.44
C SER A 613 -3.71 12.78 -36.25
N SER A 614 -3.36 11.97 -37.24
CA SER A 614 -2.18 12.15 -38.11
C SER A 614 -2.21 13.44 -38.93
N LYS A 615 -3.38 14.06 -39.08
CA LYS A 615 -3.58 15.34 -39.78
C LYS A 615 -3.58 16.54 -38.83
N CYS A 616 -3.59 16.30 -37.51
CA CYS A 616 -3.58 17.38 -36.53
C CYS A 616 -2.23 18.12 -36.51
N THR A 617 -2.31 19.43 -36.39
CA THR A 617 -1.19 20.38 -36.32
C THR A 617 -1.48 21.42 -35.25
N GLN A 618 -0.51 22.29 -34.96
CA GLN A 618 -0.73 23.40 -34.01
C GLN A 618 -1.85 24.35 -34.43
N LYS A 619 -2.13 24.45 -35.73
CA LYS A 619 -3.10 25.41 -36.29
C LYS A 619 -4.47 24.79 -36.51
N ALA A 620 -4.53 23.50 -36.81
CA ALA A 620 -5.75 22.81 -37.19
C ALA A 620 -5.73 21.38 -36.66
N CYS A 621 -6.82 20.99 -36.00
CA CYS A 621 -7.06 19.61 -35.58
C CYS A 621 -8.58 19.43 -35.55
N ASP A 622 -9.08 18.43 -36.27
CA ASP A 622 -10.50 18.06 -36.34
C ASP A 622 -10.57 16.55 -36.14
N LEU A 623 -11.13 16.15 -34.99
CA LEU A 623 -11.32 14.76 -34.63
C LEU A 623 -12.79 14.37 -34.67
N SER A 624 -13.64 15.08 -35.41
CA SER A 624 -15.08 14.79 -35.48
C SER A 624 -15.41 13.39 -36.03
N HIS A 625 -14.55 12.83 -36.89
CA HIS A 625 -14.67 11.44 -37.36
C HIS A 625 -14.07 10.41 -36.38
N GLY A 626 -12.96 10.75 -35.73
CA GLY A 626 -12.30 9.90 -34.74
C GLY A 626 -13.03 9.84 -33.40
N ILE A 627 -13.74 10.91 -33.02
CA ILE A 627 -14.52 11.04 -31.80
C ILE A 627 -15.89 11.61 -32.18
N VAL A 628 -16.83 10.70 -32.46
CA VAL A 628 -18.22 11.04 -32.75
C VAL A 628 -18.96 11.19 -31.42
N ALA A 629 -19.20 12.44 -31.02
CA ALA A 629 -19.89 12.77 -29.78
C ALA A 629 -21.31 13.27 -30.06
N ASP A 630 -22.30 12.62 -29.44
CA ASP A 630 -23.71 13.01 -29.46
C ASP A 630 -24.15 13.45 -28.06
N ASP A 631 -24.27 14.77 -27.89
CA ASP A 631 -24.69 15.40 -26.64
C ASP A 631 -26.16 15.12 -26.30
N GLY A 632 -27.02 14.86 -27.30
CA GLY A 632 -28.43 14.58 -27.10
C GLY A 632 -28.64 13.19 -26.52
N SER A 633 -27.93 12.19 -27.07
CA SER A 633 -28.00 10.83 -26.54
C SER A 633 -27.03 10.57 -25.40
N ASN A 634 -26.00 11.40 -25.17
CA ASN A 634 -24.86 11.11 -24.27
C ASN A 634 -24.06 9.87 -24.72
N THR A 635 -23.79 9.79 -26.02
CA THR A 635 -23.03 8.68 -26.63
C THR A 635 -21.74 9.22 -27.20
N ILE A 636 -20.64 8.51 -26.97
CA ILE A 636 -19.34 8.82 -27.54
C ILE A 636 -18.83 7.57 -28.25
N THR A 637 -18.55 7.69 -29.53
CA THR A 637 -17.90 6.64 -30.32
C THR A 637 -16.50 7.09 -30.68
N ILE A 638 -15.50 6.31 -30.27
CA ILE A 638 -14.10 6.55 -30.63
C ILE A 638 -13.68 5.53 -31.69
N ASN A 639 -13.20 6.02 -32.82
CA ASN A 639 -12.71 5.24 -33.96
C ASN A 639 -11.18 5.36 -34.04
N LEU A 640 -10.53 4.21 -34.20
CA LEU A 640 -9.08 4.10 -34.36
C LEU A 640 -8.71 3.70 -35.79
N ASP A 641 -7.57 4.18 -36.27
CA ASP A 641 -7.03 3.82 -37.58
C ASP A 641 -6.56 2.34 -37.60
N GLN A 642 -6.07 1.84 -36.47
CA GLN A 642 -5.70 0.43 -36.24
C GLN A 642 -6.22 -0.06 -34.89
N PRO A 643 -6.44 -1.37 -34.70
CA PRO A 643 -6.74 -1.93 -33.38
C PRO A 643 -5.61 -1.64 -32.40
N ASP A 644 -5.96 -1.16 -31.21
CA ASP A 644 -5.02 -0.91 -30.11
C ASP A 644 -5.52 -1.56 -28.82
N PRO A 645 -5.00 -2.76 -28.47
CA PRO A 645 -5.40 -3.49 -27.26
C PRO A 645 -5.09 -2.76 -25.95
N ASP A 646 -4.24 -1.73 -25.98
CA ASP A 646 -3.88 -0.92 -24.82
C ASP A 646 -4.67 0.39 -24.75
N PHE A 647 -5.61 0.64 -25.68
CA PHE A 647 -6.31 1.93 -25.82
C PHE A 647 -7.03 2.39 -24.55
N LEU A 648 -7.72 1.49 -23.84
CA LEU A 648 -8.44 1.85 -22.60
C LEU A 648 -7.48 2.27 -21.47
N PHE A 649 -6.28 1.69 -21.42
CA PHE A 649 -5.26 2.06 -20.44
C PHE A 649 -4.73 3.48 -20.71
N LYS A 650 -4.60 3.84 -21.99
CA LYS A 650 -4.16 5.18 -22.42
C LYS A 650 -5.27 6.21 -22.20
N LEU A 651 -6.52 5.85 -22.46
CA LEU A 651 -7.69 6.71 -22.21
C LEU A 651 -7.93 6.99 -20.72
N ALA A 652 -7.47 6.10 -19.83
CA ALA A 652 -7.55 6.25 -18.37
C ALA A 652 -6.48 7.19 -17.77
N LEU A 653 -5.54 7.69 -18.58
CA LEU A 653 -4.54 8.68 -18.16
C LEU A 653 -5.14 10.10 -18.18
N PRO A 654 -4.52 11.08 -17.48
CA PRO A 654 -5.05 12.45 -17.40
C PRO A 654 -5.36 13.12 -18.75
N PHE A 655 -4.66 12.72 -19.82
CA PHE A 655 -4.88 13.20 -21.18
C PHE A 655 -6.27 12.87 -21.74
N GLY A 656 -6.96 11.86 -21.19
CA GLY A 656 -8.32 11.47 -21.54
C GLY A 656 -9.42 12.18 -20.72
N SER A 657 -9.07 13.20 -19.94
CA SER A 657 -10.01 13.92 -19.07
C SER A 657 -10.95 14.85 -19.84
N PHE A 658 -12.16 15.02 -19.31
CA PHE A 658 -13.09 16.04 -19.81
C PHE A 658 -12.65 17.45 -19.41
N ILE A 659 -12.69 18.38 -20.37
CA ILE A 659 -12.30 19.79 -20.17
C ILE A 659 -13.36 20.71 -20.78
N PRO A 660 -13.74 21.82 -20.09
CA PRO A 660 -14.74 22.74 -20.62
C PRO A 660 -14.37 23.30 -22.01
N PRO A 661 -15.34 23.47 -22.92
CA PRO A 661 -15.10 23.73 -24.35
C PRO A 661 -14.50 25.10 -24.69
N ASN A 662 -14.46 26.02 -23.72
CA ASN A 662 -13.88 27.36 -23.86
C ASN A 662 -12.56 27.51 -23.09
N SER A 663 -11.92 26.39 -22.73
CA SER A 663 -10.66 26.43 -22.00
C SER A 663 -9.54 27.02 -22.87
N PRO A 664 -8.64 27.83 -22.30
CA PRO A 664 -7.51 28.38 -23.05
C PRO A 664 -6.61 27.26 -23.57
N ALA A 665 -5.81 27.56 -24.59
CA ALA A 665 -4.72 26.69 -25.02
C ALA A 665 -3.80 26.30 -23.84
N ILE A 666 -3.19 25.11 -23.88
CA ILE A 666 -2.36 24.56 -22.80
C ILE A 666 -1.26 25.55 -22.40
N SER A 667 -0.46 26.03 -23.36
CA SER A 667 0.58 27.03 -23.13
C SER A 667 0.10 28.34 -22.50
N LYS A 668 -1.21 28.63 -22.58
CA LYS A 668 -1.85 29.85 -22.05
C LYS A 668 -2.63 29.60 -20.75
N THR A 669 -2.63 28.37 -20.24
CA THR A 669 -3.38 28.01 -19.03
C THR A 669 -2.64 28.49 -17.79
N LYS A 670 -2.98 29.71 -17.35
CA LYS A 670 -2.39 30.35 -16.16
C LYS A 670 -3.17 30.07 -14.88
N THR A 671 -4.43 29.67 -15.01
CA THR A 671 -5.33 29.36 -13.90
C THR A 671 -5.81 27.92 -14.02
N PRO A 672 -5.97 27.20 -12.90
CA PRO A 672 -6.51 25.85 -12.90
C PRO A 672 -7.87 25.77 -13.62
N LEU A 673 -8.08 24.70 -14.38
CA LEU A 673 -9.32 24.47 -15.12
C LEU A 673 -10.39 23.85 -14.21
N PRO A 674 -11.69 24.09 -14.45
CA PRO A 674 -12.76 23.38 -13.77
C PRO A 674 -12.68 21.87 -14.08
N GLY A 675 -12.67 21.05 -13.03
CA GLY A 675 -12.68 19.59 -13.12
C GLY A 675 -13.97 18.99 -12.59
N THR A 676 -14.15 17.68 -12.77
CA THR A 676 -15.35 16.93 -12.37
C THR A 676 -15.17 16.13 -11.07
N GLY A 677 -13.92 15.94 -10.64
CA GLY A 677 -13.56 15.04 -9.56
C GLY A 677 -13.97 15.53 -8.17
N PRO A 678 -13.65 14.75 -7.11
CA PRO A 678 -14.04 15.05 -5.73
C PRO A 678 -13.45 16.35 -5.18
N TYR A 679 -12.37 16.85 -5.79
CA TYR A 679 -11.71 18.08 -5.38
C TYR A 679 -11.57 19.07 -6.55
N LEU A 680 -11.53 20.36 -6.21
CA LEU A 680 -11.19 21.43 -7.14
C LEU A 680 -9.94 22.16 -6.65
N ILE A 681 -9.16 22.68 -7.59
CA ILE A 681 -8.00 23.52 -7.27
C ILE A 681 -8.51 24.92 -6.96
N LYS A 682 -8.48 25.31 -5.68
CA LYS A 682 -8.96 26.61 -5.21
C LYS A 682 -7.98 27.74 -5.50
N SER A 683 -6.69 27.46 -5.38
CA SER A 683 -5.62 28.41 -5.69
C SER A 683 -4.32 27.68 -6.05
N TYR A 684 -3.58 28.21 -7.01
CA TYR A 684 -2.27 27.72 -7.40
C TYR A 684 -1.31 28.90 -7.55
N VAL A 685 -0.18 28.85 -6.84
CA VAL A 685 0.95 29.76 -7.03
C VAL A 685 2.10 28.91 -7.57
N PRO A 686 2.50 29.10 -8.84
CA PRO A 686 3.53 28.30 -9.48
C PRO A 686 4.78 28.13 -8.62
N ASN A 687 5.26 26.89 -8.52
CA ASN A 687 6.46 26.49 -7.78
C ASN A 687 6.49 26.88 -6.30
N ARG A 688 5.35 27.24 -5.68
CA ARG A 688 5.28 27.58 -4.24
C ARG A 688 4.21 26.84 -3.48
N ARG A 689 2.95 26.94 -3.91
CA ARG A 689 1.83 26.35 -3.16
C ARG A 689 0.62 26.04 -4.03
N LEU A 690 -0.13 25.02 -3.64
CA LEU A 690 -1.43 24.69 -4.22
C LEU A 690 -2.42 24.29 -3.12
N LEU A 691 -3.65 24.75 -3.25
CA LEU A 691 -4.76 24.43 -2.34
C LEU A 691 -5.85 23.72 -3.14
N LEU A 692 -6.16 22.48 -2.76
CA LEU A 692 -7.36 21.79 -3.20
C LEU A 692 -8.42 21.83 -2.11
N VAL A 693 -9.68 21.98 -2.49
CA VAL A 693 -10.84 21.89 -1.61
C VAL A 693 -11.89 21.00 -2.24
N ARG A 694 -12.86 20.50 -1.47
CA ARG A 694 -13.96 19.69 -2.02
C ARG A 694 -14.68 20.41 -3.18
N ASN A 695 -15.01 19.65 -4.21
CA ASN A 695 -15.84 20.11 -5.30
C ASN A 695 -17.33 20.10 -4.88
N PRO A 696 -18.01 21.25 -4.79
CA PRO A 696 -19.40 21.31 -4.34
C PRO A 696 -20.40 20.70 -5.33
N TYR A 697 -19.99 20.45 -6.58
CA TYR A 697 -20.81 19.84 -7.62
C TYR A 697 -20.50 18.36 -7.86
N PHE A 698 -19.57 17.79 -7.09
CA PHE A 698 -19.19 16.39 -7.24
C PHE A 698 -20.31 15.44 -6.82
N HIS A 699 -20.48 14.38 -7.61
CA HIS A 699 -21.31 13.23 -7.29
C HIS A 699 -20.48 11.98 -7.55
N GLU A 700 -20.46 11.05 -6.59
CA GLU A 700 -19.72 9.80 -6.75
C GLU A 700 -20.46 8.87 -7.73
N TRP A 701 -20.03 8.88 -8.99
CA TRP A 701 -20.60 8.03 -10.04
C TRP A 701 -20.10 6.58 -9.97
N SER A 702 -18.86 6.42 -9.51
CA SER A 702 -18.15 5.14 -9.43
C SER A 702 -17.17 5.17 -8.25
N ALA A 703 -17.49 4.48 -7.16
CA ALA A 703 -16.59 4.33 -6.01
C ALA A 703 -15.24 3.69 -6.37
N GLU A 704 -15.18 2.89 -7.45
CA GLU A 704 -13.94 2.28 -7.92
C GLU A 704 -13.06 3.26 -8.69
N ALA A 705 -13.64 4.26 -9.38
CA ALA A 705 -12.92 5.19 -10.25
C ALA A 705 -12.66 6.56 -9.60
N GLN A 706 -13.61 7.04 -8.79
CA GLN A 706 -13.63 8.37 -8.18
C GLN A 706 -14.30 8.35 -6.79
N PRO A 707 -13.74 7.62 -5.81
CA PRO A 707 -14.22 7.69 -4.43
C PRO A 707 -14.19 9.14 -3.92
N ALA A 708 -15.18 9.51 -3.11
CA ALA A 708 -15.41 10.90 -2.67
C ALA A 708 -14.27 11.56 -1.83
N GLY A 709 -13.28 10.79 -1.40
CA GLY A 709 -12.09 11.24 -0.65
C GLY A 709 -12.34 11.62 0.83
N TYR A 710 -11.35 11.35 1.69
CA TYR A 710 -11.41 11.64 3.12
C TYR A 710 -11.10 13.10 3.47
N PRO A 711 -9.98 13.71 3.04
CA PRO A 711 -9.61 15.06 3.49
C PRO A 711 -10.63 16.12 3.04
N ASP A 712 -10.80 17.21 3.78
CA ASP A 712 -11.60 18.36 3.28
C ASP A 712 -10.81 19.23 2.31
N ARG A 713 -9.49 19.26 2.49
CA ARG A 713 -8.58 20.04 1.65
C ARG A 713 -7.17 19.48 1.70
N PHE A 714 -6.42 19.81 0.66
CA PHE A 714 -4.99 19.50 0.54
C PHE A 714 -4.20 20.79 0.44
N GLU A 715 -3.13 20.89 1.22
CA GLU A 715 -2.18 22.01 1.18
C GLU A 715 -0.83 21.50 0.67
N TYR A 716 -0.50 21.83 -0.58
CA TYR A 716 0.79 21.52 -1.17
C TYR A 716 1.76 22.66 -0.93
N THR A 717 2.97 22.31 -0.49
CA THR A 717 4.15 23.17 -0.49
C THR A 717 5.15 22.65 -1.51
N PHE A 718 5.45 23.46 -2.53
CA PHE A 718 6.37 23.10 -3.61
C PHE A 718 7.77 23.68 -3.39
N GLY A 719 8.75 23.13 -4.10
CA GLY A 719 10.12 23.68 -4.17
C GLY A 719 10.98 23.32 -2.97
N LEU A 720 10.63 22.27 -2.23
CA LEU A 720 11.46 21.75 -1.13
C LEU A 720 12.47 20.73 -1.65
N GLU A 721 13.72 20.81 -1.21
CA GLU A 721 14.67 19.71 -1.42
C GLU A 721 14.19 18.45 -0.70
N ALA A 722 14.52 17.26 -1.22
CA ALA A 722 14.06 15.97 -0.68
C ALA A 722 14.36 15.82 0.83
N ALA A 723 15.52 16.30 1.29
CA ALA A 723 15.89 16.30 2.71
C ALA A 723 14.98 17.18 3.58
N ALA A 724 14.57 18.34 3.05
CA ALA A 724 13.68 19.29 3.73
C ALA A 724 12.24 18.76 3.77
N ALA A 725 11.77 18.16 2.67
CA ALA A 725 10.46 17.50 2.62
C ALA A 725 10.40 16.33 3.62
N THR A 726 11.43 15.49 3.67
CA THR A 726 11.56 14.39 4.64
C THR A 726 11.49 14.92 6.08
N SER A 727 12.28 15.96 6.40
CA SER A 727 12.31 16.57 7.74
C SER A 727 10.97 17.22 8.13
N ALA A 728 10.24 17.75 7.15
CA ALA A 728 8.90 18.30 7.38
C ALA A 728 7.90 17.22 7.80
N VAL A 729 7.97 16.03 7.21
CA VAL A 729 7.13 14.89 7.60
C VAL A 729 7.50 14.36 8.99
N GLU A 730 8.79 14.21 9.27
CA GLU A 730 9.30 13.75 10.57
C GLU A 730 8.88 14.66 11.73
N SER A 731 8.90 15.98 11.50
CA SER A 731 8.49 17.00 12.47
C SER A 731 6.97 17.25 12.51
N GLY A 732 6.18 16.59 11.66
CA GLY A 732 4.73 16.77 11.57
C GLY A 732 4.27 18.09 10.92
N LYS A 733 5.19 18.83 10.28
CA LYS A 733 4.88 20.03 9.48
C LYS A 733 4.23 19.67 8.15
N ALA A 734 4.59 18.52 7.59
CA ALA A 734 3.91 17.87 6.47
C ALA A 734 3.37 16.51 6.92
N ASP A 735 2.35 16.03 6.23
CA ASP A 735 1.73 14.73 6.46
C ASP A 735 2.26 13.66 5.49
N PHE A 736 2.66 14.08 4.30
CA PHE A 736 3.24 13.23 3.26
C PHE A 736 4.29 14.00 2.46
N ALA A 737 5.38 13.33 2.09
CA ALA A 737 6.36 13.83 1.13
C ALA A 737 6.19 13.09 -0.19
N LEU A 738 6.06 13.84 -1.29
CA LEU A 738 5.85 13.28 -2.62
C LEU A 738 7.14 12.71 -3.23
N GLU A 739 8.30 13.19 -2.77
CA GLU A 739 9.62 12.68 -3.15
C GLU A 739 10.09 11.59 -2.18
N ASP A 740 10.89 10.66 -2.69
CA ASP A 740 11.61 9.70 -1.85
C ASP A 740 12.61 10.42 -0.93
N PRO A 741 12.85 9.91 0.30
CA PRO A 741 13.92 10.41 1.15
C PRO A 741 15.29 10.27 0.47
N PRO A 742 16.23 11.20 0.75
CA PRO A 742 17.59 11.12 0.23
C PRO A 742 18.26 9.77 0.56
N PRO A 743 19.03 9.17 -0.37
CA PRO A 743 19.70 7.88 -0.17
C PRO A 743 20.48 7.76 1.15
N GLU A 744 21.17 8.83 1.56
CA GLU A 744 21.96 8.90 2.79
C GLU A 744 21.12 8.81 4.08
N ARG A 745 19.81 9.09 4.02
CA ARG A 745 18.88 9.02 5.15
C ARG A 745 18.10 7.71 5.23
N LEU A 746 18.14 6.86 4.20
CA LEU A 746 17.33 5.63 4.14
C LEU A 746 17.56 4.69 5.32
N HIS A 747 18.82 4.55 5.78
CA HIS A 747 19.13 3.70 6.94
C HIS A 747 18.55 4.26 8.26
N GLU A 748 18.63 5.58 8.44
CA GLU A 748 18.03 6.26 9.61
C GLU A 748 16.50 6.07 9.60
N ILE A 749 15.86 6.28 8.46
CA ILE A 749 14.40 6.18 8.32
C ILE A 749 13.93 4.75 8.54
N ALA A 750 14.62 3.77 7.94
CA ALA A 750 14.32 2.35 8.10
C ALA A 750 14.46 1.86 9.56
N THR A 751 15.22 2.55 10.40
CA THR A 751 15.45 2.16 11.79
C THR A 751 14.59 2.95 12.79
N ARG A 752 14.48 4.27 12.63
CA ARG A 752 13.77 5.16 13.58
C ARG A 752 12.31 5.40 13.22
N PHE A 753 11.97 5.33 11.94
CA PHE A 753 10.67 5.69 11.40
C PHE A 753 10.05 4.55 10.60
N SER A 754 10.40 3.30 10.92
CA SER A 754 9.99 2.10 10.17
C SER A 754 8.47 1.95 10.03
N SER A 755 7.69 2.34 11.05
CA SER A 755 6.21 2.31 11.00
C SER A 755 5.59 3.41 10.14
N LEU A 756 6.38 4.37 9.68
CA LEU A 756 5.96 5.54 8.90
C LEU A 756 6.48 5.48 7.45
N ALA A 757 7.40 4.56 7.19
CA ALA A 757 8.12 4.42 5.94
C ALA A 757 7.56 3.23 5.14
N HIS A 758 7.16 3.48 3.91
CA HIS A 758 6.41 2.55 3.08
C HIS A 758 7.23 2.20 1.82
N PRO A 759 8.01 1.11 1.84
CA PRO A 759 8.81 0.70 0.70
C PRO A 759 7.92 0.16 -0.42
N PHE A 760 8.23 0.50 -1.66
CA PHE A 760 7.49 0.00 -2.83
C PHE A 760 8.42 -0.37 -3.98
N VAL A 761 7.97 -1.31 -4.82
CA VAL A 761 8.60 -1.60 -6.10
C VAL A 761 7.94 -0.74 -7.17
N GLU A 762 8.77 -0.14 -8.01
CA GLU A 762 8.31 0.65 -9.14
C GLU A 762 8.47 -0.16 -10.43
N PRO A 763 7.48 -0.15 -11.34
CA PRO A 763 7.63 -0.78 -12.64
C PRO A 763 8.54 0.09 -13.52
N ALA A 764 9.82 0.14 -13.20
CA ALA A 764 10.82 0.86 -13.96
C ALA A 764 12.15 0.09 -14.04
N THR A 765 12.87 0.32 -15.14
CA THR A 765 14.18 -0.28 -15.41
C THR A 765 15.17 0.79 -15.87
N TYR A 766 16.32 0.86 -15.21
CA TYR A 766 17.45 1.70 -15.62
C TYR A 766 18.45 0.90 -16.44
N PHE A 767 18.95 1.51 -17.51
CA PHE A 767 19.80 0.86 -18.49
C PHE A 767 20.79 1.80 -19.17
N PHE A 768 21.84 1.21 -19.76
CA PHE A 768 22.62 1.87 -20.79
C PHE A 768 22.08 1.48 -22.16
N GLY A 769 21.70 2.46 -22.98
CA GLY A 769 21.33 2.24 -24.38
C GLY A 769 22.56 2.12 -25.25
N LEU A 770 22.64 1.10 -26.11
CA LEU A 770 23.77 0.89 -27.04
C LEU A 770 23.31 1.08 -28.48
N HIS A 771 23.89 2.06 -29.20
CA HIS A 771 23.41 2.37 -30.55
C HIS A 771 23.82 1.29 -31.57
N THR A 772 22.88 0.41 -31.91
CA THR A 772 23.09 -0.82 -32.70
C THR A 772 23.44 -0.60 -34.17
N LYS A 773 23.33 0.62 -34.68
CA LYS A 773 23.71 0.98 -36.07
C LYS A 773 25.08 1.67 -36.15
N LEU A 774 25.68 2.03 -35.02
CA LEU A 774 26.97 2.71 -34.97
C LEU A 774 28.06 1.76 -34.46
N ALA A 775 29.19 1.70 -35.17
CA ALA A 775 30.37 1.00 -34.67
C ALA A 775 30.84 1.63 -33.33
N PRO A 776 31.31 0.83 -32.35
CA PRO A 776 31.50 -0.62 -32.40
C PRO A 776 30.27 -1.44 -31.97
N PHE A 777 29.14 -0.80 -31.64
CA PHE A 777 27.94 -1.49 -31.13
C PHE A 777 27.05 -2.10 -32.21
N ASN A 778 27.39 -1.92 -33.48
CA ASN A 778 26.84 -2.74 -34.56
C ASN A 778 27.27 -4.23 -34.48
N ASP A 779 28.30 -4.55 -33.69
CA ASP A 779 28.68 -5.94 -33.37
C ASP A 779 28.07 -6.39 -32.03
N VAL A 780 27.23 -7.44 -32.08
CA VAL A 780 26.57 -8.01 -30.89
C VAL A 780 27.55 -8.50 -29.84
N ARG A 781 28.75 -8.94 -30.23
CA ARG A 781 29.78 -9.41 -29.28
C ARG A 781 30.26 -8.27 -28.39
N VAL A 782 30.36 -7.05 -28.93
CA VAL A 782 30.73 -5.85 -28.17
C VAL A 782 29.63 -5.48 -27.18
N ARG A 783 28.37 -5.57 -27.61
CA ARG A 783 27.21 -5.29 -26.74
C ARG A 783 27.09 -6.29 -25.58
N ARG A 784 27.22 -7.60 -25.89
CA ARG A 784 27.25 -8.67 -24.90
C ARG A 784 28.43 -8.52 -23.93
N ALA A 785 29.59 -8.11 -24.43
CA ALA A 785 30.75 -7.87 -23.59
C ALA A 785 30.49 -6.79 -22.51
N LEU A 786 29.80 -5.70 -22.86
CA LEU A 786 29.43 -4.69 -21.87
C LEU A 786 28.45 -5.23 -20.84
N ASN A 787 27.47 -6.03 -21.26
CA ASN A 787 26.53 -6.68 -20.35
C ASN A 787 27.23 -7.57 -19.29
N PHE A 788 28.27 -8.32 -19.69
CA PHE A 788 29.12 -9.08 -18.76
C PHE A 788 30.02 -8.18 -17.90
N ALA A 789 30.50 -7.05 -18.43
CA ALA A 789 31.47 -6.20 -17.75
C ALA A 789 30.87 -5.27 -16.69
N VAL A 790 29.61 -4.87 -16.85
CA VAL A 790 28.94 -3.93 -15.93
C VAL A 790 28.76 -4.55 -14.55
N ASP A 791 29.27 -3.82 -13.57
CA ASP A 791 29.15 -4.07 -12.14
C ASP A 791 27.86 -3.41 -11.63
N ARG A 792 26.78 -4.20 -11.63
CA ARG A 792 25.43 -3.73 -11.29
C ARG A 792 25.31 -3.38 -9.81
N GLU A 793 26.11 -4.00 -8.94
CA GLU A 793 26.15 -3.66 -7.50
C GLU A 793 26.78 -2.29 -7.27
N LYS A 794 27.83 -1.92 -8.02
CA LYS A 794 28.38 -0.55 -7.96
C LYS A 794 27.36 0.50 -8.38
N LEU A 795 26.59 0.22 -9.43
CA LEU A 795 25.53 1.12 -9.88
C LEU A 795 24.40 1.20 -8.86
N LEU A 796 24.00 0.07 -8.28
CA LEU A 796 22.99 -0.01 -7.20
C LEU A 796 23.29 0.92 -6.02
N ARG A 797 24.56 1.05 -5.63
CA ARG A 797 24.98 1.94 -4.53
C ARG A 797 24.78 3.42 -4.84
N LEU A 798 24.76 3.82 -6.11
CA LEU A 798 24.47 5.20 -6.51
C LEU A 798 23.01 5.59 -6.23
N TRP A 799 22.10 4.60 -6.15
CA TRP A 799 20.68 4.76 -5.82
C TRP A 799 20.33 4.37 -4.37
N GLY A 800 21.32 4.32 -3.46
CA GLY A 800 21.08 4.03 -2.04
C GLY A 800 21.15 2.54 -1.64
N GLY A 801 21.47 1.63 -2.56
CA GLY A 801 21.83 0.24 -2.24
C GLY A 801 20.66 -0.76 -2.21
N MET A 802 20.94 -1.96 -1.70
CA MET A 802 20.04 -3.13 -1.75
C MET A 802 18.77 -3.03 -0.89
N GLN A 803 18.61 -1.98 -0.07
CA GLN A 803 17.46 -1.89 0.83
C GLN A 803 16.15 -1.81 0.05
N LEU A 804 16.15 -1.14 -1.10
CA LEU A 804 14.95 -0.95 -1.93
C LEU A 804 15.17 -1.50 -3.35
N TRP A 805 16.28 -1.14 -3.98
CA TRP A 805 16.56 -1.40 -5.39
C TRP A 805 17.04 -2.84 -5.64
N ARG A 806 16.89 -3.33 -6.87
CA ARG A 806 17.30 -4.69 -7.27
C ARG A 806 18.10 -4.65 -8.58
N THR A 807 19.16 -5.45 -8.67
CA THR A 807 19.91 -5.61 -9.92
C THR A 807 19.12 -6.43 -10.93
N THR A 808 19.21 -6.08 -12.22
CA THR A 808 18.53 -6.82 -13.28
C THR A 808 19.38 -6.92 -14.54
N CYS A 809 19.06 -7.92 -15.37
CA CYS A 809 19.61 -8.10 -16.72
C CYS A 809 18.54 -7.93 -17.80
N GLN A 810 17.29 -7.67 -17.39
CA GLN A 810 16.10 -7.67 -18.24
C GLN A 810 15.54 -6.27 -18.43
N VAL A 811 14.79 -6.08 -19.51
CA VAL A 811 14.10 -4.82 -19.79
C VAL A 811 12.83 -4.73 -18.96
N LEU A 812 12.07 -5.83 -18.93
CA LEU A 812 10.80 -5.90 -18.21
C LEU A 812 11.05 -5.97 -16.69
N PRO A 813 10.44 -5.10 -15.87
CA PRO A 813 10.57 -5.15 -14.42
C PRO A 813 9.55 -6.10 -13.76
N PRO A 814 9.78 -6.50 -12.49
CA PRO A 814 8.78 -7.20 -11.68
C PRO A 814 7.44 -6.45 -11.63
N GLY A 815 6.33 -7.19 -11.67
CA GLY A 815 4.99 -6.61 -11.61
C GLY A 815 4.36 -6.30 -12.97
N ILE A 816 5.10 -6.45 -14.07
CA ILE A 816 4.56 -6.41 -15.44
C ILE A 816 4.35 -7.82 -15.98
N ALA A 817 3.22 -8.03 -16.68
CA ALA A 817 2.86 -9.32 -17.27
C ALA A 817 3.96 -9.81 -18.23
N GLY A 818 4.40 -11.05 -18.03
CA GLY A 818 5.49 -11.66 -18.81
C GLY A 818 6.88 -11.59 -18.17
N TYR A 819 7.07 -10.82 -17.10
CA TYR A 819 8.34 -10.79 -16.38
C TYR A 819 8.68 -12.17 -15.81
N ARG A 820 9.88 -12.68 -16.09
CA ARG A 820 10.40 -13.94 -15.54
C ARG A 820 11.89 -13.73 -15.24
N PRO A 821 12.34 -13.78 -13.98
CA PRO A 821 13.74 -13.53 -13.63
C PRO A 821 14.69 -14.37 -14.49
N ASP A 822 15.58 -13.69 -15.21
CA ASP A 822 16.61 -14.30 -16.04
C ASP A 822 17.82 -13.37 -16.16
N CYS A 823 19.02 -13.91 -15.91
CA CYS A 823 20.25 -13.16 -16.12
C CYS A 823 21.36 -14.06 -16.67
N PRO A 824 21.58 -14.06 -18.00
CA PRO A 824 22.69 -14.78 -18.62
C PRO A 824 24.04 -14.05 -18.50
N TYR A 825 24.04 -12.77 -18.13
CA TYR A 825 25.23 -11.91 -18.13
C TYR A 825 25.86 -11.74 -16.74
N THR A 826 26.22 -12.86 -16.11
CA THR A 826 26.83 -12.87 -14.77
C THR A 826 27.81 -14.00 -14.59
N ALA A 827 28.75 -13.86 -13.64
CA ALA A 827 29.67 -14.93 -13.24
C ALA A 827 29.34 -15.48 -11.85
N GLY A 828 29.61 -16.76 -11.64
CA GLY A 828 29.31 -17.48 -10.37
C GLY A 828 27.98 -18.23 -10.42
N ALA A 829 27.75 -19.11 -9.43
CA ALA A 829 26.45 -19.75 -9.26
C ALA A 829 25.41 -18.66 -8.96
N SER A 830 24.28 -18.67 -9.66
CA SER A 830 23.13 -17.82 -9.38
C SER A 830 22.01 -18.62 -8.74
N VAL A 831 21.26 -17.98 -7.85
CA VAL A 831 19.87 -18.39 -7.60
C VAL A 831 19.12 -18.10 -8.90
N ALA A 832 18.33 -19.06 -9.39
CA ALA A 832 17.77 -19.06 -10.74
C ALA A 832 17.32 -17.65 -11.20
N GLY A 833 18.02 -17.12 -12.21
CA GLY A 833 17.68 -15.86 -12.88
C GLY A 833 18.21 -14.56 -12.25
N GLN A 834 18.98 -14.61 -11.16
CA GLN A 834 19.54 -13.41 -10.52
C GLN A 834 20.98 -13.11 -10.95
N TRP A 835 21.33 -11.82 -11.04
CA TRP A 835 22.71 -11.38 -11.24
C TRP A 835 23.52 -11.53 -9.95
N ASN A 836 24.77 -11.97 -10.06
CA ASN A 836 25.69 -12.18 -8.93
C ASN A 836 26.86 -11.18 -8.96
N ARG A 837 27.72 -11.26 -10.00
CA ARG A 837 28.89 -10.37 -10.16
C ARG A 837 29.28 -10.20 -11.63
N PRO A 838 30.08 -9.18 -12.01
CA PRO A 838 30.54 -9.02 -13.39
C PRO A 838 31.49 -10.15 -13.82
N ASP A 839 31.49 -10.46 -15.12
CA ASP A 839 32.43 -11.36 -15.79
C ASP A 839 33.34 -10.60 -16.77
N LEU A 840 34.36 -9.93 -16.21
CA LEU A 840 35.37 -9.23 -17.00
C LEU A 840 36.19 -10.16 -17.89
N SER A 841 36.28 -11.46 -17.57
CA SER A 841 37.01 -12.43 -18.38
C SER A 841 36.28 -12.70 -19.69
N GLN A 842 34.97 -12.98 -19.61
CA GLN A 842 34.11 -13.19 -20.77
C GLN A 842 33.97 -11.91 -21.59
N ALA A 843 33.84 -10.76 -20.95
CA ALA A 843 33.81 -9.48 -21.62
C ALA A 843 35.08 -9.25 -22.47
N ARG A 844 36.28 -9.44 -21.89
CA ARG A 844 37.54 -9.25 -22.62
C ARG A 844 37.71 -10.25 -23.77
N ARG A 845 37.29 -11.50 -23.60
CA ARG A 845 37.29 -12.52 -24.68
C ARG A 845 36.43 -12.05 -25.87
N LEU A 846 35.21 -11.60 -25.61
CA LEU A 846 34.30 -11.10 -26.65
C LEU A 846 34.85 -9.85 -27.36
N LEU A 847 35.43 -8.91 -26.61
CA LEU A 847 36.03 -7.69 -27.18
C LEU A 847 37.26 -7.98 -28.04
N ALA A 848 38.09 -8.95 -27.65
CA ALA A 848 39.23 -9.40 -28.43
C ALA A 848 38.76 -10.04 -29.75
N ALA A 849 37.78 -10.95 -29.69
CA ALA A 849 37.19 -11.60 -30.86
C ALA A 849 36.51 -10.60 -31.82
N ALA A 850 36.01 -9.48 -31.31
CA ALA A 850 35.40 -8.41 -32.10
C ALA A 850 36.40 -7.37 -32.65
N GLY A 851 37.68 -7.41 -32.25
CA GLY A 851 38.65 -6.37 -32.62
C GLY A 851 38.25 -4.96 -32.17
N ALA A 852 37.58 -4.85 -31.02
CA ALA A 852 36.93 -3.61 -30.57
C ALA A 852 37.86 -2.65 -29.80
N ARG A 853 39.05 -3.11 -29.42
CA ARG A 853 40.03 -2.29 -28.66
C ARG A 853 40.48 -1.07 -29.47
N GLY A 854 40.62 0.07 -28.80
CA GLY A 854 41.05 1.33 -29.41
C GLY A 854 39.97 2.09 -30.19
N LYS A 855 38.77 1.51 -30.37
CA LYS A 855 37.64 2.20 -31.00
C LYS A 855 37.15 3.37 -30.13
N THR A 856 36.70 4.43 -30.78
CA THR A 856 36.14 5.62 -30.10
C THR A 856 34.68 5.36 -29.73
N VAL A 857 34.30 5.77 -28.52
CA VAL A 857 32.91 5.67 -28.01
C VAL A 857 32.50 7.00 -27.39
N LEU A 858 31.39 7.58 -27.87
CA LEU A 858 30.73 8.70 -27.23
C LEU A 858 29.63 8.21 -26.28
N VAL A 859 29.81 8.49 -24.99
CA VAL A 859 28.82 8.29 -23.92
C VAL A 859 28.09 9.61 -23.70
N ALA A 860 26.77 9.56 -23.60
CA ALA A 860 25.91 10.69 -23.32
C ALA A 860 25.04 10.43 -22.08
N GLY A 861 24.95 11.40 -21.19
CA GLY A 861 24.07 11.37 -20.01
C GLY A 861 23.51 12.76 -19.72
N ALA A 862 22.59 12.83 -18.77
CA ALA A 862 22.00 14.08 -18.29
C ALA A 862 22.52 14.45 -16.89
N SER A 863 22.48 15.74 -16.55
CA SER A 863 22.96 16.31 -15.27
C SER A 863 21.83 16.72 -14.32
N ASP A 864 20.56 16.55 -14.72
CA ASP A 864 19.38 16.79 -13.88
C ASP A 864 19.12 15.66 -12.86
N ASP A 865 19.80 14.52 -13.00
CA ASP A 865 19.81 13.41 -12.05
C ASP A 865 21.27 13.04 -11.69
N PRO A 866 21.70 13.28 -10.43
CA PRO A 866 23.07 12.99 -9.97
C PRO A 866 23.47 11.50 -10.11
N ALA A 867 22.51 10.59 -9.93
CA ALA A 867 22.78 9.15 -10.02
C ALA A 867 22.94 8.71 -11.49
N LYS A 868 22.12 9.23 -12.41
CA LYS A 868 22.32 9.02 -13.87
C LYS A 868 23.64 9.63 -14.35
N GLU A 869 24.01 10.81 -13.87
CA GLU A 869 25.30 11.42 -14.21
C GLU A 869 26.47 10.54 -13.72
N ALA A 870 26.40 10.07 -12.47
CA ALA A 870 27.40 9.17 -11.90
C ALA A 870 27.49 7.84 -12.66
N ALA A 871 26.36 7.29 -13.11
CA ALA A 871 26.31 6.10 -13.98
C ALA A 871 26.98 6.36 -15.35
N ALA A 872 26.80 7.55 -15.92
CA ALA A 872 27.45 7.93 -17.18
C ALA A 872 28.98 8.01 -17.06
N ARG A 873 29.45 8.57 -15.93
CA ARG A 873 30.87 8.60 -15.57
C ARG A 873 31.43 7.19 -15.34
N TYR A 874 30.68 6.34 -14.63
CA TYR A 874 31.01 4.92 -14.43
C TYR A 874 31.21 4.19 -15.76
N MET A 875 30.25 4.29 -16.68
CA MET A 875 30.32 3.64 -17.99
C MET A 875 31.51 4.14 -18.80
N THR A 876 31.75 5.46 -18.79
CA THR A 876 32.93 6.06 -19.45
C THR A 876 34.24 5.49 -18.89
N GLY A 877 34.34 5.32 -17.57
CA GLY A 877 35.49 4.71 -16.91
C GLY A 877 35.66 3.23 -17.28
N LEU A 878 34.57 2.46 -17.25
CA LEU A 878 34.57 1.04 -17.62
C LEU A 878 35.03 0.84 -19.07
N LEU A 879 34.52 1.63 -20.01
CA LEU A 879 34.94 1.58 -21.41
C LEU A 879 36.44 1.86 -21.57
N LYS A 880 36.99 2.85 -20.85
CA LYS A 880 38.45 3.11 -20.85
C LYS A 880 39.22 1.91 -20.31
N GLN A 881 38.76 1.28 -19.22
CA GLN A 881 39.38 0.08 -18.64
C GLN A 881 39.34 -1.12 -19.61
N LEU A 882 38.30 -1.23 -20.43
CA LEU A 882 38.17 -2.24 -21.49
C LEU A 882 38.99 -1.92 -22.75
N GLY A 883 39.62 -0.74 -22.80
CA GLY A 883 40.54 -0.32 -23.86
C GLY A 883 39.90 0.49 -24.99
N PHE A 884 38.71 1.06 -24.79
CA PHE A 884 38.10 2.02 -25.72
C PHE A 884 38.61 3.44 -25.50
N LYS A 885 38.57 4.26 -26.57
CA LYS A 885 38.77 5.72 -26.48
C LYS A 885 37.44 6.40 -26.15
N ALA A 886 36.98 6.29 -24.90
CA ALA A 886 35.67 6.79 -24.49
C ALA A 886 35.68 8.28 -24.12
N ARG A 887 34.65 9.02 -24.57
CA ARG A 887 34.38 10.43 -24.24
C ARG A 887 32.98 10.54 -23.63
N LEU A 888 32.81 11.46 -22.68
CA LEU A 888 31.52 11.75 -22.05
C LEU A 888 31.02 13.13 -22.51
N ARG A 889 29.74 13.21 -22.85
CA ARG A 889 29.01 14.46 -23.06
C ARG A 889 27.81 14.50 -22.11
N LEU A 890 27.70 15.55 -21.32
CA LEU A 890 26.57 15.77 -20.42
C LEU A 890 25.63 16.80 -21.02
N TYR A 891 24.34 16.54 -20.88
CA TYR A 891 23.25 17.43 -21.25
C TYR A 891 22.61 17.98 -19.97
N PRO A 892 22.12 19.24 -19.96
CA PRO A 892 21.50 19.81 -18.77
C PRO A 892 20.28 19.00 -18.29
N HIS A 893 19.40 18.61 -19.21
CA HIS A 893 18.19 17.84 -18.90
C HIS A 893 18.09 16.54 -19.69
N THR A 894 17.36 15.56 -19.14
CA THR A 894 17.08 14.27 -19.79
C THR A 894 16.37 14.45 -21.14
N ILE A 895 15.48 15.43 -21.27
CA ILE A 895 14.79 15.72 -22.54
C ILE A 895 15.77 16.19 -23.64
N ASP A 896 16.82 16.94 -23.28
CA ASP A 896 17.84 17.39 -24.22
C ASP A 896 18.64 16.20 -24.78
N LEU A 897 18.84 15.17 -23.94
CA LEU A 897 19.46 13.91 -24.37
C LEU A 897 18.58 13.19 -25.40
N TYR A 898 17.25 13.15 -25.22
CA TYR A 898 16.33 12.55 -26.20
C TYR A 898 16.35 13.30 -27.53
N HIS A 899 16.31 14.64 -27.52
CA HIS A 899 16.45 15.44 -28.73
C HIS A 899 17.79 15.17 -29.43
N ALA A 900 18.88 15.10 -28.65
CA ALA A 900 20.20 14.80 -29.18
C ALA A 900 20.31 13.38 -29.75
N ALA A 901 19.64 12.39 -29.14
CA ALA A 901 19.59 11.01 -29.64
C ALA A 901 18.77 10.89 -30.93
N GLY A 902 17.79 11.76 -31.15
CA GLY A 902 17.03 11.87 -32.41
C GLY A 902 17.82 12.49 -33.56
N ASP A 903 18.81 13.34 -33.26
CA ASP A 903 19.65 13.98 -34.26
C ASP A 903 20.81 13.07 -34.71
N PRO A 904 20.81 12.56 -35.96
CA PRO A 904 21.84 11.64 -36.46
C PRO A 904 23.25 12.26 -36.48
N ARG A 905 23.39 13.59 -36.38
CA ARG A 905 24.68 14.29 -36.35
C ARG A 905 25.41 14.16 -35.03
N THR A 906 24.70 13.90 -33.92
CA THR A 906 25.31 13.79 -32.59
C THR A 906 26.15 12.52 -32.44
N ARG A 907 25.75 11.46 -33.16
CA ARG A 907 26.41 10.15 -33.17
C ARG A 907 26.67 9.59 -31.77
N ILE A 908 25.72 9.79 -30.86
CA ILE A 908 25.74 9.18 -29.53
C ILE A 908 25.77 7.65 -29.68
N GLN A 909 26.73 7.00 -29.02
CA GLN A 909 26.92 5.55 -29.11
C GLN A 909 26.45 4.82 -27.85
N VAL A 910 26.53 5.47 -26.69
CA VAL A 910 25.96 5.00 -25.43
C VAL A 910 25.14 6.12 -24.80
N SER A 911 23.89 5.84 -24.42
CA SER A 911 23.05 6.73 -23.61
C SER A 911 22.79 6.11 -22.23
N ILE A 912 22.58 6.95 -21.22
CA ILE A 912 22.14 6.54 -19.89
C ILE A 912 20.70 6.96 -19.75
N ASP A 913 19.83 6.01 -19.40
CA ASP A 913 18.42 6.30 -19.25
C ASP A 913 17.73 5.33 -18.28
N GLY A 914 16.47 5.63 -17.95
CA GLY A 914 15.56 4.71 -17.28
C GLY A 914 14.15 4.89 -17.80
N TRP A 915 13.41 3.79 -17.90
CA TRP A 915 12.01 3.83 -18.31
C TRP A 915 11.14 3.38 -17.16
N ARG A 916 10.22 4.26 -16.75
CA ARG A 916 9.10 3.94 -15.85
C ARG A 916 7.87 3.71 -16.72
N SER A 917 7.12 2.67 -16.40
CA SER A 917 5.90 2.31 -17.12
C SER A 917 4.89 3.48 -17.12
N ASP A 918 4.47 3.94 -18.29
CA ASP A 918 3.36 4.90 -18.46
C ASP A 918 2.01 4.19 -18.36
N LEU A 919 1.99 2.89 -18.60
CA LEU A 919 0.83 2.00 -18.50
C LEU A 919 1.33 0.59 -18.16
N PRO A 920 0.57 -0.23 -17.39
CA PRO A 920 1.07 -1.47 -16.79
C PRO A 920 1.14 -2.64 -17.80
N ARG A 921 1.81 -2.43 -18.94
CA ARG A 921 1.86 -3.35 -20.08
C ARG A 921 3.30 -3.51 -20.56
N ALA A 922 3.64 -4.72 -21.01
CA ALA A 922 4.97 -4.99 -21.57
C ALA A 922 5.23 -4.22 -22.88
N SER A 923 4.17 -3.94 -23.66
CA SER A 923 4.22 -3.08 -24.85
C SER A 923 4.79 -1.70 -24.55
N ASP A 924 4.54 -1.15 -23.35
CA ASP A 924 5.05 0.16 -22.97
C ASP A 924 6.59 0.20 -22.92
N PHE A 925 7.23 -0.91 -22.52
CA PHE A 925 8.68 -1.04 -22.53
C PHE A 925 9.21 -1.37 -23.93
N PHE A 926 8.63 -2.37 -24.59
CA PHE A 926 9.20 -2.90 -25.83
C PHE A 926 8.80 -2.08 -27.06
N THR A 927 7.52 -1.72 -27.19
CA THR A 927 7.03 -1.01 -28.36
C THR A 927 7.58 0.42 -28.39
N ASN A 928 7.70 1.10 -27.25
CA ASN A 928 8.22 2.48 -27.20
C ASN A 928 9.75 2.57 -27.29
N LEU A 929 10.50 1.59 -26.75
CA LEU A 929 11.96 1.69 -26.66
C LEU A 929 12.71 0.88 -27.72
N LEU A 930 12.11 -0.19 -28.27
CA LEU A 930 12.83 -1.24 -28.98
C LEU A 930 12.14 -1.77 -30.24
N SER A 931 10.93 -1.30 -30.58
CA SER A 931 10.30 -1.64 -31.86
C SER A 931 10.92 -0.87 -33.02
N CYS A 932 10.73 -1.35 -34.25
CA CYS A 932 11.15 -0.62 -35.44
C CYS A 932 10.35 0.68 -35.65
N SER A 933 9.06 0.73 -35.27
CA SER A 933 8.23 1.94 -35.41
C SER A 933 8.62 3.04 -34.42
N ALA A 934 9.19 2.66 -33.27
CA ALA A 934 9.75 3.61 -32.31
C ALA A 934 11.08 4.23 -32.76
N TYR A 935 11.81 3.61 -33.69
CA TYR A 935 13.00 4.22 -34.25
C TYR A 935 12.62 5.27 -35.31
N GLN A 936 12.49 6.52 -34.85
CA GLN A 936 12.13 7.65 -35.69
C GLN A 936 13.32 8.63 -35.83
N PRO A 937 14.31 8.30 -36.67
CA PRO A 937 15.45 9.20 -36.88
C PRO A 937 14.94 10.52 -37.48
N LYS A 938 15.45 11.65 -36.95
CA LYS A 938 15.02 13.02 -37.31
C LYS A 938 13.67 13.48 -36.74
N ALA A 939 12.97 12.65 -35.96
CA ALA A 939 11.87 13.15 -35.14
C ALA A 939 12.41 14.11 -34.07
N GLU A 940 11.57 15.02 -33.61
CA GLU A 940 11.92 15.93 -32.52
C GLU A 940 12.33 15.16 -31.26
N VAL A 941 11.60 14.08 -30.93
CA VAL A 941 11.93 13.15 -29.85
C VAL A 941 12.02 11.74 -30.42
N ASN A 942 13.12 11.02 -30.13
CA ASN A 942 13.31 9.62 -30.50
C ASN A 942 13.54 8.76 -29.24
N LEU A 943 12.50 8.05 -28.81
CA LEU A 943 12.55 7.19 -27.61
C LEU A 943 13.43 5.94 -27.82
N ASN A 944 13.51 5.41 -29.05
CA ASN A 944 14.44 4.34 -29.38
C ASN A 944 15.82 4.92 -29.76
N ALA A 945 16.51 5.46 -28.76
CA ALA A 945 17.86 6.01 -28.88
C ALA A 945 18.92 4.96 -29.28
N THR A 946 18.62 3.66 -29.14
CA THR A 946 19.53 2.57 -29.54
C THR A 946 19.53 2.34 -31.05
N GLY A 947 18.51 2.83 -31.76
CA GLY A 947 18.27 2.52 -33.16
C GLY A 947 18.09 1.03 -33.46
N PHE A 948 17.77 0.23 -32.44
CA PHE A 948 17.48 -1.19 -32.57
C PHE A 948 16.19 -1.37 -33.36
N CYS A 949 16.21 -2.31 -34.30
CA CYS A 949 15.03 -2.71 -35.07
C CYS A 949 15.28 -4.11 -35.59
N GLU A 950 14.44 -5.04 -35.17
CA GLU A 950 14.51 -6.43 -35.56
C GLU A 950 13.11 -6.87 -36.03
N PRO A 951 12.86 -6.97 -37.35
CA PRO A 951 11.53 -7.20 -37.89
C PRO A 951 10.86 -8.49 -37.40
N SER A 952 11.66 -9.49 -36.99
CA SER A 952 11.15 -10.73 -36.40
C SER A 952 10.56 -10.48 -35.00
N LEU A 953 11.26 -9.73 -34.15
CA LEU A 953 10.78 -9.31 -32.83
C LEU A 953 9.56 -8.40 -32.94
N ASP A 954 9.54 -7.47 -33.88
CA ASP A 954 8.37 -6.59 -34.12
C ASP A 954 7.09 -7.36 -34.45
N ARG A 955 7.20 -8.51 -35.13
CA ARG A 955 6.04 -9.39 -35.37
C ARG A 955 5.62 -10.13 -34.11
N GLU A 956 6.56 -10.56 -33.28
CA GLU A 956 6.26 -11.19 -31.98
C GLU A 956 5.60 -10.19 -31.01
N MET A 957 6.10 -8.96 -30.93
CA MET A 957 5.53 -7.88 -30.13
C MET A 957 4.08 -7.61 -30.52
N ARG A 958 3.80 -7.42 -31.82
CA ARG A 958 2.42 -7.23 -32.33
C ARG A 958 1.51 -8.40 -32.00
N ARG A 959 1.97 -9.63 -32.24
CA ARG A 959 1.20 -10.83 -31.88
C ARG A 959 0.89 -10.90 -30.38
N ALA A 960 1.82 -10.48 -29.53
CA ALA A 960 1.60 -10.43 -28.09
C ALA A 960 0.53 -9.39 -27.72
N GLN A 961 0.54 -8.21 -28.34
CA GLN A 961 -0.49 -7.19 -28.15
C GLN A 961 -1.86 -7.71 -28.59
N ASP A 962 -1.97 -8.28 -29.80
CA ASP A 962 -3.25 -8.78 -30.36
C ASP A 962 -3.91 -9.83 -29.45
N LEU A 963 -3.10 -10.66 -28.78
CA LEU A 963 -3.58 -11.68 -27.85
C LEU A 963 -3.97 -11.13 -26.47
N ALA A 964 -3.55 -9.92 -26.10
CA ALA A 964 -3.65 -9.46 -24.72
C ALA A 964 -5.10 -9.34 -24.21
N ALA A 965 -6.06 -9.07 -25.09
CA ALA A 965 -7.49 -8.98 -24.74
C ALA A 965 -8.21 -10.34 -24.74
N THR A 966 -7.67 -11.36 -25.43
CA THR A 966 -8.36 -12.64 -25.65
C THR A 966 -7.70 -13.82 -24.92
N ASP A 967 -6.37 -13.80 -24.81
CA ASP A 967 -5.53 -14.76 -24.08
C ASP A 967 -4.33 -14.02 -23.45
N ALA A 968 -4.58 -13.36 -22.32
CA ALA A 968 -3.58 -12.62 -21.57
C ALA A 968 -2.39 -13.49 -21.14
N ALA A 969 -2.63 -14.78 -20.86
CA ALA A 969 -1.57 -15.71 -20.48
C ALA A 969 -0.66 -16.07 -21.68
N ALA A 970 -1.21 -16.23 -22.89
CA ALA A 970 -0.41 -16.39 -24.11
C ALA A 970 0.37 -15.13 -24.45
N SER A 971 -0.25 -13.95 -24.32
CA SER A 971 0.43 -12.66 -24.47
C SER A 971 1.64 -12.56 -23.53
N ALA A 972 1.46 -12.80 -22.23
CA ALA A 972 2.54 -12.79 -21.24
C ALA A 972 3.67 -13.78 -21.56
N ARG A 973 3.34 -14.98 -22.09
CA ARG A 973 4.35 -15.95 -22.55
C ARG A 973 5.16 -15.47 -23.75
N ILE A 974 4.54 -14.76 -24.69
CA ILE A 974 5.27 -14.16 -25.82
C ILE A 974 6.16 -13.03 -25.31
N TRP A 975 5.64 -12.13 -24.46
CA TRP A 975 6.44 -11.06 -23.85
C TRP A 975 7.66 -11.59 -23.09
N SER A 976 7.51 -12.68 -22.34
CA SER A 976 8.65 -13.35 -21.68
C SER A 976 9.71 -13.83 -22.67
N ARG A 977 9.32 -14.29 -23.88
CA ARG A 977 10.28 -14.68 -24.92
C ARG A 977 10.92 -13.46 -25.60
N VAL A 978 10.13 -12.44 -25.90
CA VAL A 978 10.62 -11.17 -26.46
C VAL A 978 11.68 -10.56 -25.54
N ASP A 979 11.43 -10.51 -24.23
CA ASP A 979 12.41 -10.00 -23.26
C ASP A 979 13.72 -10.80 -23.31
N ARG A 980 13.68 -12.14 -23.31
CA ARG A 980 14.90 -12.98 -23.46
C ARG A 980 15.62 -12.72 -24.79
N GLN A 981 14.89 -12.64 -25.90
CA GLN A 981 15.50 -12.38 -27.21
C GLN A 981 16.14 -10.98 -27.27
N VAL A 982 15.53 -9.99 -26.63
CA VAL A 982 16.12 -8.64 -26.47
C VAL A 982 17.37 -8.70 -25.59
N VAL A 983 17.32 -9.39 -24.45
CA VAL A 983 18.50 -9.63 -23.59
C VAL A 983 19.63 -10.27 -24.41
N ASP A 984 19.34 -11.26 -25.25
CA ASP A 984 20.32 -11.91 -26.12
C ASP A 984 20.84 -10.99 -27.23
N ALA A 985 19.99 -10.16 -27.82
CA ALA A 985 20.37 -9.16 -28.83
C ALA A 985 21.18 -8.01 -28.21
N ALA A 986 21.06 -7.79 -26.90
CA ALA A 986 21.77 -6.81 -26.10
C ALA A 986 21.74 -5.36 -26.65
N PRO A 987 20.60 -4.80 -27.13
CA PRO A 987 20.54 -3.38 -27.47
C PRO A 987 20.67 -2.48 -26.23
N LEU A 988 20.38 -3.04 -25.05
CA LEU A 988 20.48 -2.39 -23.75
C LEU A 988 21.45 -3.16 -22.84
N VAL A 989 21.99 -2.46 -21.84
CA VAL A 989 22.59 -3.04 -20.64
C VAL A 989 21.73 -2.63 -19.44
N PRO A 990 20.63 -3.36 -19.15
CA PRO A 990 19.84 -3.13 -17.94
C PRO A 990 20.69 -3.37 -16.70
N PHE A 991 20.54 -2.53 -15.68
CA PHE A 991 21.30 -2.67 -14.44
C PHE A 991 20.46 -2.63 -13.18
N LEU A 992 19.33 -1.90 -13.13
CA LEU A 992 18.47 -1.81 -11.95
C LEU A 992 16.98 -1.87 -12.29
N ASN A 993 16.21 -2.55 -11.44
CA ASN A 993 14.78 -2.28 -11.28
C ASN A 993 14.56 -1.30 -10.13
N ALA A 994 13.68 -0.34 -10.36
CA ALA A 994 13.45 0.76 -9.43
C ALA A 994 12.58 0.36 -8.24
N ALA A 995 12.82 1.05 -7.13
CA ALA A 995 12.05 0.97 -5.91
C ALA A 995 12.20 2.29 -5.16
N GLY A 996 11.21 2.63 -4.34
CA GLY A 996 11.22 3.86 -3.56
C GLY A 996 10.74 3.64 -2.14
N LEU A 997 10.66 4.73 -1.39
CA LEU A 997 10.25 4.75 0.01
C LEU A 997 9.40 5.99 0.26
N GLU A 998 8.10 5.81 0.41
CA GLU A 998 7.21 6.91 0.75
C GLU A 998 7.18 7.09 2.27
N LEU A 999 7.26 8.35 2.75
CA LEU A 999 7.23 8.67 4.19
C LEU A 999 5.95 9.43 4.54
N THR A 1000 5.25 8.96 5.57
CA THR A 1000 4.04 9.60 6.13
C THR A 1000 4.24 10.08 7.56
N SER A 1001 3.50 11.10 8.01
CA SER A 1001 3.53 11.52 9.41
C SER A 1001 2.73 10.58 10.32
N LYS A 1002 2.94 10.67 11.63
CA LYS A 1002 2.14 9.92 12.63
C LYS A 1002 0.65 10.24 12.61
N ARG A 1003 0.24 11.36 11.98
CA ARG A 1003 -1.16 11.76 11.84
C ARG A 1003 -1.85 11.00 10.71
N VAL A 1004 -1.09 10.51 9.74
CA VAL A 1004 -1.63 9.84 8.56
C VAL A 1004 -1.97 8.40 8.87
N ALA A 1005 -3.11 7.96 8.34
CA ALA A 1005 -3.50 6.56 8.29
C ALA A 1005 -4.19 6.23 6.96
N ASN A 1006 -4.50 4.94 6.77
CA ASN A 1006 -5.01 4.37 5.50
C ASN A 1006 -4.09 4.61 4.30
N TYR A 1007 -2.77 4.44 4.50
CA TYR A 1007 -1.83 4.44 3.40
C TYR A 1007 -2.18 3.34 2.37
N GLN A 1008 -2.35 3.74 1.11
CA GLN A 1008 -2.56 2.85 -0.01
C GLN A 1008 -1.74 3.36 -1.20
N ARG A 1009 -1.04 2.44 -1.88
CA ARG A 1009 -0.28 2.76 -3.08
C ARG A 1009 -0.86 2.06 -4.30
N ASN A 1010 -1.41 2.84 -5.22
CA ASN A 1010 -1.76 2.38 -6.54
C ASN A 1010 -0.46 2.21 -7.38
N PRO A 1011 -0.29 1.11 -8.14
CA PRO A 1011 0.95 0.89 -8.87
C PRO A 1011 1.24 1.94 -9.94
N GLN A 1012 0.19 2.55 -10.51
CA GLN A 1012 0.27 3.53 -11.58
C GLN A 1012 0.45 4.96 -11.06
N PHE A 1013 -0.34 5.39 -10.07
CA PHE A 1013 -0.38 6.79 -9.61
C PHE A 1013 0.28 7.04 -8.24
N GLY A 1014 0.89 6.03 -7.64
CA GLY A 1014 1.50 6.14 -6.32
C GLY A 1014 0.46 6.20 -5.20
N VAL A 1015 0.71 7.01 -4.17
CA VAL A 1015 -0.20 7.11 -3.02
C VAL A 1015 -1.59 7.59 -3.43
N LEU A 1016 -2.63 6.92 -2.93
CA LEU A 1016 -4.01 7.42 -3.04
C LEU A 1016 -4.22 8.49 -1.97
N ILE A 1017 -3.79 9.72 -2.24
CA ILE A 1017 -3.81 10.84 -1.29
C ILE A 1017 -5.22 11.22 -0.83
N ASP A 1018 -6.23 11.04 -1.68
CA ASP A 1018 -7.65 11.18 -1.35
C ASP A 1018 -8.14 10.08 -0.41
N GLN A 1019 -7.43 8.95 -0.37
CA GLN A 1019 -7.71 7.84 0.53
C GLN A 1019 -6.90 7.90 1.84
N LEU A 1020 -5.98 8.85 1.99
CA LEU A 1020 -5.36 9.14 3.28
C LEU A 1020 -6.32 9.91 4.18
N TRP A 1021 -6.28 9.65 5.48
CA TRP A 1021 -6.92 10.52 6.47
C TRP A 1021 -5.93 10.94 7.55
N VAL A 1022 -6.20 12.11 8.13
CA VAL A 1022 -5.38 12.71 9.18
C VAL A 1022 -6.11 12.67 10.51
N ARG A 1023 -5.41 12.28 11.56
CA ARG A 1023 -5.83 12.38 12.96
C ARG A 1023 -5.74 13.82 13.47
#